data_AF-A0AAE6NHV7-F1
#
_entry.id   AF-A0AAE6NHV7-F1
#
_cell.length_a   1.000
_cell.length_b   1.000
_cell.length_c   1.000
_cell.angle_alpha   90.00
_cell.angle_beta   90.00
_cell.angle_gamma   90.00
#
_symmetry.space_group_name_H-M   'P 1'
#
loop_
_entity.id
_entity.type
_entity.pdbx_description
1 polymer ?
#
loop_
_entity_poly.entity_id
_entity_poly.type
_entity_poly.pdbx_seq_one_letter_code
_entity_poly.pdbx_strand_id
1 'polypeptide(L)'
;MNHTEPSVSVTAFLPFYLRIAPRDSFAQSLAPLLDEVVAPESRDTVVHRMWDVLVCTVEGHSYRTLIGEFHQHREAMGLEPDAGSSAALESFTALLQDPAQHDALLDRYPMLRQRLATVTENILAACREVLDAYREDTRALSGAFGLDPSGEAITELEPSSSDPHNGNRRVVFLTTSGGHRLVYKPRALTGDAFLRDLYRAAEGHLTHSLDACVPESVTVAEHGWQRFTDPSPMHEAGQVPNYFYRFGALTCLLSAIGATDLHDENLLAYGEYPCVIDTETLLRGDGGVANDSLPHILINQMKNSVSSTMLLPVENPDSVIDVIMSGAGLIGEQQSEMRAPVVTDKHSDAIRVDWDPISYSHTMNVPTLGEEQQSIADHFPHVMAGYRDALAFLRTGDVEKTLAAYPDIPVRSVLRSTEVYSRYLDASTHPKYLVSQAEADRLHGLLSRKTRQLEPHQIAYLRESETAALNAGDIPYFFTHGSSTALASGTSSLPDFFKVSALDNAARGVRAAAGQHERYHQFLIEECLGGIATDPQGLSAHGVFGGDTLAQAVPGTWGFGIAEVLRDLAVTAEGPEGVQAGWLGSIGPDRNASTITPGNYIAFHDMGGISRLMRRAAALNPRYADLGQAADAGFAALSADYDELLNKMPESVFSGMASMLLSRPHGVDDGWTGELIGLMEQRGEELEADVSNGPAGALSLQDDVEPRGP
;
A
#
# COMPACT_ATOMS: atom_id res chain seq x y z
N MET A 1 36.45 4.98 9.03
CA MET A 1 36.44 5.07 7.55
C MET A 1 36.75 6.51 7.20
N ASN A 2 37.45 6.81 6.10
CA ASN A 2 37.72 8.21 5.72
C ASN A 2 36.38 8.92 5.45
N HIS A 3 35.96 9.80 6.35
CA HIS A 3 34.65 10.49 6.34
C HIS A 3 34.55 11.60 5.27
N THR A 4 35.26 11.46 4.15
CA THR A 4 35.44 12.52 3.15
C THR A 4 34.96 12.16 1.74
N GLU A 5 34.86 10.88 1.41
CA GLU A 5 34.43 10.45 0.07
C GLU A 5 32.94 10.08 0.09
N PRO A 6 32.14 10.53 -0.90
CA PRO A 6 30.72 10.23 -0.96
C PRO A 6 30.45 8.79 -1.42
N SER A 7 29.27 8.28 -1.07
CA SER A 7 28.79 6.91 -1.25
C SER A 7 28.38 6.57 -2.70
N VAL A 8 29.01 7.20 -3.69
CA VAL A 8 28.62 7.07 -5.10
C VAL A 8 28.99 5.72 -5.70
N SER A 9 28.18 5.25 -6.64
CA SER A 9 28.39 4.00 -7.35
C SER A 9 29.60 4.07 -8.30
N VAL A 10 29.76 5.16 -9.06
CA VAL A 10 30.84 5.28 -10.05
C VAL A 10 31.81 6.38 -9.66
N THR A 11 32.87 6.02 -8.94
CA THR A 11 33.87 6.97 -8.43
C THR A 11 34.59 7.76 -9.52
N ALA A 12 34.74 7.18 -10.72
CA ALA A 12 35.31 7.86 -11.89
C ALA A 12 34.52 9.12 -12.33
N PHE A 13 33.23 9.20 -12.00
CA PHE A 13 32.38 10.34 -12.34
C PHE A 13 32.34 11.42 -11.25
N LEU A 14 33.01 11.19 -10.14
CA LEU A 14 33.03 12.11 -9.00
C LEU A 14 33.40 13.56 -9.36
N PRO A 15 34.35 13.86 -10.29
CA PRO A 15 34.62 15.24 -10.69
C PRO A 15 33.39 16.00 -11.21
N PHE A 16 32.48 15.32 -11.90
CA PHE A 16 31.22 15.91 -12.37
C PHE A 16 30.30 16.23 -11.20
N TYR A 17 30.09 15.26 -10.30
CA TYR A 17 29.21 15.44 -9.14
C TYR A 17 29.70 16.55 -8.20
N LEU A 18 30.99 16.58 -7.90
CA LEU A 18 31.61 17.57 -7.00
C LEU A 18 31.56 19.01 -7.54
N ARG A 19 31.48 19.17 -8.87
CA ARG A 19 31.34 20.49 -9.50
C ARG A 19 29.92 21.02 -9.38
N ILE A 20 28.92 20.14 -9.41
CA ILE A 20 27.50 20.48 -9.21
C ILE A 20 27.19 20.70 -7.72
N ALA A 21 27.75 19.85 -6.86
CA ALA A 21 27.54 19.88 -5.41
C ALA A 21 28.86 20.04 -4.63
N PRO A 22 29.53 21.21 -4.68
CA PRO A 22 30.77 21.43 -3.95
C PRO A 22 30.54 21.39 -2.44
N ARG A 23 31.24 20.50 -1.73
CA ARG A 23 31.10 20.33 -0.28
C ARG A 23 31.32 21.61 0.50
N ASP A 24 32.34 22.40 0.14
CA ASP A 24 32.67 23.64 0.85
C ASP A 24 31.57 24.69 0.73
N SER A 25 30.96 24.82 -0.46
CA SER A 25 29.83 25.72 -0.69
C SER A 25 28.59 25.28 0.08
N PHE A 26 28.34 23.97 0.10
CA PHE A 26 27.24 23.37 0.87
C PHE A 26 27.43 23.61 2.37
N ALA A 27 28.61 23.30 2.91
CA ALA A 27 28.96 23.52 4.31
C ALA A 27 28.86 25.00 4.70
N GLN A 28 29.41 25.91 3.89
CA GLN A 28 29.36 27.35 4.14
C GLN A 28 27.92 27.88 4.18
N SER A 29 27.03 27.33 3.35
CA SER A 29 25.62 27.73 3.30
C SER A 29 24.83 27.34 4.55
N LEU A 30 25.27 26.29 5.26
CA LEU A 30 24.65 25.80 6.49
C LEU A 30 25.41 26.22 7.77
N ALA A 31 26.63 26.74 7.63
CA ALA A 31 27.54 27.04 8.75
C ALA A 31 26.89 27.83 9.92
N PRO A 32 26.10 28.90 9.69
CA PRO A 32 25.49 29.64 10.79
C PRO A 32 24.55 28.78 11.67
N LEU A 33 23.81 27.86 11.05
CA LEU A 33 22.91 26.96 11.76
C LEU A 33 23.67 25.83 12.43
N LEU A 34 24.62 25.23 11.71
CA LEU A 34 25.50 24.19 12.25
C LEU A 34 26.26 24.69 13.48
N ASP A 35 26.69 25.94 13.47
CA ASP A 35 27.40 26.54 14.60
C ASP A 35 26.52 26.70 15.85
N GLU A 36 25.22 26.89 15.65
CA GLU A 36 24.24 27.11 16.71
C GLU A 36 23.69 25.81 17.28
N VAL A 37 23.33 24.84 16.43
CA VAL A 37 22.57 23.65 16.86
C VAL A 37 23.37 22.35 16.85
N VAL A 38 24.54 22.27 16.20
CA VAL A 38 25.31 21.02 16.08
C VAL A 38 26.57 21.09 16.95
N ALA A 39 26.84 19.99 17.67
CA ALA A 39 28.02 19.87 18.53
C ALA A 39 29.31 20.10 17.73
N PRO A 40 30.27 20.92 18.19
CA PRO A 40 31.48 21.27 17.43
C PRO A 40 32.23 20.07 16.84
N GLU A 41 32.34 18.99 17.60
CA GLU A 41 32.98 17.74 17.22
C GLU A 41 32.21 16.93 16.16
N SER A 42 30.89 17.12 16.04
CA SER A 42 30.01 16.40 15.12
C SER A 42 29.74 17.13 13.80
N ARG A 43 30.07 18.43 13.70
CA ARG A 43 29.73 19.27 12.54
C ARG A 43 30.22 18.71 11.22
N ASP A 44 31.47 18.24 11.16
CA ASP A 44 32.03 17.70 9.91
C ASP A 44 31.31 16.44 9.45
N THR A 45 30.96 15.55 10.39
CA THR A 45 30.20 14.33 10.13
C THR A 45 28.77 14.64 9.69
N VAL A 46 28.08 15.56 10.36
CA VAL A 46 26.71 15.98 10.01
C VAL A 46 26.70 16.63 8.62
N VAL A 47 27.65 17.52 8.32
CA VAL A 47 27.81 18.10 6.98
C VAL A 47 28.03 17.01 5.95
N HIS A 48 28.91 16.05 6.22
CA HIS A 48 29.19 14.96 5.28
C HIS A 48 27.94 14.12 5.02
N ARG A 49 27.14 13.75 6.04
CA ARG A 49 25.91 12.97 5.84
C ARG A 49 24.88 13.69 4.98
N MET A 50 24.61 14.97 5.24
CA MET A 50 23.67 15.75 4.42
C MET A 50 24.20 15.97 2.99
N TRP A 51 25.49 16.24 2.86
CA TRP A 51 26.13 16.44 1.57
C TRP A 51 26.19 15.15 0.74
N ASP A 52 26.39 14.00 1.39
CA ASP A 52 26.40 12.69 0.73
C ASP A 52 25.07 12.41 0.02
N VAL A 53 23.94 12.71 0.68
CA VAL A 53 22.60 12.59 0.07
C VAL A 53 22.46 13.48 -1.16
N LEU A 54 22.98 14.71 -1.12
CA LEU A 54 23.00 15.60 -2.27
C LEU A 54 23.81 14.99 -3.43
N VAL A 55 25.03 14.52 -3.17
CA VAL A 55 25.91 13.94 -4.20
C VAL A 55 25.30 12.65 -4.78
N CYS A 56 24.77 11.76 -3.94
CA CYS A 56 24.09 10.54 -4.38
C CYS A 56 22.83 10.85 -5.22
N THR A 57 22.10 11.92 -4.89
CA THR A 57 20.95 12.37 -5.69
C THR A 57 21.39 12.92 -7.05
N VAL A 58 22.47 13.70 -7.09
CA VAL A 58 23.09 14.17 -8.35
C VAL A 58 23.53 13.00 -9.21
N GLU A 59 24.18 11.98 -8.62
CA GLU A 59 24.53 10.74 -9.33
C GLU A 59 23.26 10.06 -9.87
N GLY A 60 22.25 9.83 -9.02
CA GLY A 60 21.00 9.16 -9.40
C GLY A 60 20.32 9.79 -10.63
N HIS A 61 20.41 11.11 -10.79
CA HIS A 61 19.84 11.82 -11.94
C HIS A 61 20.74 11.86 -13.18
N SER A 62 22.04 11.60 -13.07
CA SER A 62 23.02 11.83 -14.14
C SER A 62 23.80 10.60 -14.61
N TYR A 63 23.86 9.52 -13.82
CA TYR A 63 24.76 8.39 -14.07
C TYR A 63 24.55 7.76 -15.46
N ARG A 64 23.30 7.57 -15.92
CA ARG A 64 23.02 7.01 -17.25
C ARG A 64 23.54 7.90 -18.38
N THR A 65 23.47 9.21 -18.19
CA THR A 65 24.04 10.19 -19.13
C THR A 65 25.55 10.10 -19.14
N LEU A 66 26.18 10.05 -17.98
CA LEU A 66 27.64 9.94 -17.89
C LEU A 66 28.16 8.60 -18.46
N ILE A 67 27.45 7.49 -18.26
CA ILE A 67 27.78 6.20 -18.89
C ILE A 67 27.69 6.30 -20.42
N GLY A 68 26.61 6.90 -20.94
CA GLY A 68 26.45 7.09 -22.39
C GLY A 68 27.51 8.01 -23.01
N GLU A 69 27.88 9.07 -22.30
CA GLU A 69 28.97 9.97 -22.70
C GLU A 69 30.34 9.29 -22.63
N PHE A 70 30.57 8.49 -21.59
CA PHE A 70 31.76 7.66 -21.46
C PHE A 70 31.87 6.68 -22.63
N HIS A 71 30.78 6.01 -23.03
CA HIS A 71 30.79 5.08 -24.18
C HIS A 71 31.17 5.79 -25.47
N GLN A 72 30.60 6.99 -25.73
CA GLN A 72 30.97 7.80 -26.89
C GLN A 72 32.45 8.23 -26.86
N HIS A 73 32.97 8.60 -25.69
CA HIS A 73 34.38 8.96 -25.50
C HIS A 73 35.32 7.77 -25.77
N ARG A 74 35.01 6.60 -25.21
CA ARG A 74 35.75 5.35 -25.43
C ARG A 74 35.79 4.99 -26.92
N GLU A 75 34.64 5.05 -27.58
CA GLU A 75 34.53 4.78 -29.03
C GLU A 75 35.34 5.79 -29.86
N ALA A 76 35.35 7.08 -29.49
CA ALA A 76 36.16 8.11 -30.14
C ALA A 76 37.67 7.88 -29.96
N MET A 77 38.09 7.20 -28.89
CA MET A 77 39.46 6.72 -28.69
C MET A 77 39.78 5.44 -29.50
N GLY A 78 38.79 4.83 -30.16
CA GLY A 78 38.94 3.57 -30.89
C GLY A 78 39.14 2.36 -29.99
N LEU A 79 38.64 2.42 -28.74
CA LEU A 79 38.76 1.36 -27.75
C LEU A 79 37.46 0.54 -27.66
N GLU A 80 37.61 -0.78 -27.61
CA GLU A 80 36.51 -1.72 -27.34
C GLU A 80 36.21 -1.77 -25.83
N PRO A 81 35.02 -2.23 -25.42
CA PRO A 81 34.74 -2.52 -24.02
C PRO A 81 35.69 -3.59 -23.47
N ASP A 82 36.41 -3.27 -22.38
CA ASP A 82 37.37 -4.18 -21.76
C ASP A 82 37.29 -4.08 -20.22
N ALA A 83 36.96 -5.20 -19.57
CA ALA A 83 36.86 -5.28 -18.11
C ALA A 83 38.23 -5.24 -17.41
N GLY A 84 39.32 -5.52 -18.14
CA GLY A 84 40.69 -5.48 -17.64
C GLY A 84 41.40 -4.13 -17.83
N SER A 85 40.76 -3.15 -18.48
CA SER A 85 41.31 -1.82 -18.75
C SER A 85 40.50 -0.74 -18.05
N SER A 86 41.17 0.33 -17.63
CA SER A 86 40.56 1.58 -17.11
C SER A 86 40.99 2.81 -17.91
N ALA A 87 41.71 2.62 -19.03
CA ALA A 87 42.39 3.71 -19.73
C ALA A 87 41.40 4.73 -20.33
N ALA A 88 40.28 4.27 -20.90
CA ALA A 88 39.25 5.17 -21.39
C ALA A 88 38.53 5.87 -20.23
N LEU A 89 38.25 5.14 -19.15
CA LEU A 89 37.56 5.66 -17.98
C LEU A 89 38.38 6.73 -17.24
N GLU A 90 39.68 6.51 -17.09
CA GLU A 90 40.63 7.50 -16.54
C GLU A 90 40.73 8.75 -17.43
N SER A 91 40.80 8.56 -18.76
CA SER A 91 40.79 9.66 -19.73
C SER A 91 39.50 10.48 -19.64
N PHE A 92 38.35 9.81 -19.53
CA PHE A 92 37.06 10.46 -19.35
C PHE A 92 36.95 11.18 -18.00
N THR A 93 37.47 10.59 -16.92
CA THR A 93 37.55 11.22 -15.59
C THR A 93 38.33 12.53 -15.66
N ALA A 94 39.46 12.56 -16.37
CA ALA A 94 40.24 13.77 -16.58
C ALA A 94 39.48 14.83 -17.41
N LEU A 95 38.68 14.40 -18.39
CA LEU A 95 37.81 15.30 -19.16
C LEU A 95 36.74 15.94 -18.27
N LEU A 96 36.13 15.19 -17.35
CA LEU A 96 35.14 15.71 -16.40
C LEU A 96 35.71 16.75 -15.41
N GLN A 97 37.04 16.78 -15.21
CA GLN A 97 37.71 17.80 -14.39
C GLN A 97 37.83 19.15 -15.12
N ASP A 98 37.73 19.19 -16.45
CA ASP A 98 37.79 20.43 -17.22
C ASP A 98 36.45 21.19 -17.15
N PRO A 99 36.43 22.42 -16.58
CA PRO A 99 35.25 23.28 -16.53
C PRO A 99 34.49 23.42 -17.85
N ALA A 100 35.21 23.58 -18.96
CA ALA A 100 34.61 23.81 -20.27
C ALA A 100 33.93 22.55 -20.81
N GLN A 101 34.49 21.38 -20.53
CA GLN A 101 33.94 20.10 -20.96
C GLN A 101 32.72 19.72 -20.12
N HIS A 102 32.77 19.97 -18.81
CA HIS A 102 31.62 19.83 -17.93
C HIS A 102 30.42 20.67 -18.44
N ASP A 103 30.66 21.94 -18.74
CA ASP A 103 29.58 22.83 -19.18
C ASP A 103 29.06 22.45 -20.57
N ALA A 104 29.95 22.05 -21.50
CA ALA A 104 29.57 21.53 -22.81
C ALA A 104 28.74 20.23 -22.73
N LEU A 105 28.98 19.37 -21.74
CA LEU A 105 28.16 18.19 -21.49
C LEU A 105 26.75 18.60 -21.08
N LEU A 106 26.61 19.46 -20.07
CA LEU A 106 25.30 19.92 -19.60
C LEU A 106 24.53 20.74 -20.64
N ASP A 107 25.22 21.46 -21.53
CA ASP A 107 24.58 22.20 -22.64
C ASP A 107 23.92 21.27 -23.67
N ARG A 108 24.39 20.03 -23.83
CA ARG A 108 23.73 19.02 -24.65
C ARG A 108 22.49 18.42 -23.99
N TYR A 109 22.38 18.55 -22.67
CA TYR A 109 21.29 18.00 -21.86
C TYR A 109 20.64 19.09 -20.99
N PRO A 110 19.96 20.07 -21.59
CA PRO A 110 19.41 21.21 -20.86
C PRO A 110 18.41 20.82 -19.76
N MET A 111 17.65 19.73 -19.96
CA MET A 111 16.72 19.25 -18.92
C MET A 111 17.48 18.65 -17.73
N LEU A 112 18.62 17.99 -17.97
CA LEU A 112 19.49 17.51 -16.89
C LEU A 112 20.07 18.69 -16.11
N ARG A 113 20.57 19.72 -16.80
CA ARG A 113 21.07 20.94 -16.17
C ARG A 113 20.01 21.58 -15.25
N GLN A 114 18.79 21.74 -15.75
CA GLN A 114 17.69 22.31 -14.96
C GLN A 114 17.32 21.45 -13.75
N ARG A 115 17.22 20.13 -13.95
CA ARG A 115 16.88 19.19 -12.87
C ARG A 115 17.94 19.19 -11.79
N LEU A 116 19.22 19.13 -12.15
CA LEU A 116 20.33 19.13 -11.20
C LEU A 116 20.38 20.43 -10.37
N ALA A 117 20.12 21.58 -10.99
CA ALA A 117 19.99 22.85 -10.27
C ALA A 117 18.82 22.80 -9.26
N THR A 118 17.66 22.32 -9.71
CA THR A 118 16.44 22.23 -8.90
C THR A 118 16.63 21.31 -7.68
N VAL A 119 17.13 20.08 -7.87
CA VAL A 119 17.34 19.14 -6.75
C VAL A 119 18.40 19.64 -5.78
N THR A 120 19.45 20.32 -6.27
CA THR A 120 20.50 20.86 -5.40
C THR A 120 19.98 21.99 -4.51
N GLU A 121 19.21 22.92 -5.08
CA GLU A 121 18.57 24.01 -4.34
C GLU A 121 17.56 23.47 -3.32
N ASN A 122 16.73 22.51 -3.73
CA ASN A 122 15.72 21.88 -2.88
C ASN A 122 16.33 21.13 -1.69
N ILE A 123 17.35 20.30 -1.92
CA ILE A 123 18.02 19.55 -0.84
C ILE A 123 18.70 20.51 0.16
N LEU A 124 19.36 21.57 -0.33
CA LEU A 124 19.94 22.59 0.54
C LEU A 124 18.86 23.30 1.38
N ALA A 125 17.72 23.61 0.78
CA ALA A 125 16.58 24.21 1.49
C ALA A 125 16.00 23.25 2.55
N ALA A 126 15.84 21.96 2.23
CA ALA A 126 15.37 20.95 3.17
C ALA A 126 16.34 20.73 4.35
N CYS A 127 17.65 20.75 4.09
CA CYS A 127 18.67 20.67 5.15
C CYS A 127 18.64 21.91 6.06
N ARG A 128 18.41 23.09 5.49
CA ARG A 128 18.22 24.32 6.26
C ARG A 128 16.97 24.24 7.14
N GLU A 129 15.86 23.78 6.56
CA GLU A 129 14.56 23.66 7.22
C GLU A 129 14.65 22.81 8.50
N VAL A 130 15.25 21.61 8.45
CA VAL A 130 15.35 20.75 9.65
C VAL A 130 16.22 21.36 10.76
N LEU A 131 17.30 22.07 10.40
CA LEU A 131 18.17 22.73 11.37
C LEU A 131 17.48 23.95 12.01
N ASP A 132 16.77 24.75 11.20
CA ASP A 132 15.96 25.87 11.67
C ASP A 132 14.81 25.39 12.58
N ALA A 133 14.09 24.33 12.18
CA ALA A 133 13.04 23.72 12.98
C ALA A 133 13.57 23.25 14.35
N TYR A 134 14.71 22.55 14.38
CA TYR A 134 15.30 22.09 15.64
C TYR A 134 15.66 23.25 16.57
N ARG A 135 16.23 24.35 16.01
CA ARG A 135 16.52 25.56 16.77
C ARG A 135 15.26 26.15 17.41
N GLU A 136 14.21 26.32 16.60
CA GLU A 136 12.99 27.03 16.97
C GLU A 136 12.09 26.22 17.92
N ASP A 137 12.13 24.89 17.80
CA ASP A 137 11.20 24.00 18.50
C ASP A 137 11.67 23.53 19.87
N THR A 138 12.80 24.04 20.38
CA THR A 138 13.41 23.64 21.67
C THR A 138 12.38 23.50 22.79
N ARG A 139 11.41 24.43 22.89
CA ARG A 139 10.36 24.38 23.92
C ARG A 139 9.37 23.23 23.71
N ALA A 140 8.97 22.98 22.47
CA ALA A 140 8.07 21.87 22.13
C ALA A 140 8.76 20.53 22.37
N LEU A 141 10.02 20.40 21.97
CA LEU A 141 10.84 19.20 22.17
C LEU A 141 11.09 18.93 23.66
N SER A 142 11.37 19.96 24.45
CA SER A 142 11.53 19.84 25.91
C SER A 142 10.23 19.36 26.58
N GLY A 143 9.09 19.94 26.18
CA GLY A 143 7.78 19.57 26.72
C GLY A 143 7.32 18.16 26.33
N ALA A 144 7.59 17.74 25.10
CA ALA A 144 7.17 16.43 24.59
C ALA A 144 8.13 15.31 25.00
N PHE A 145 9.44 15.47 24.80
CA PHE A 145 10.39 14.36 24.93
C PHE A 145 11.31 14.47 26.15
N GLY A 146 11.27 15.58 26.89
CA GLY A 146 12.10 15.81 28.06
C GLY A 146 13.50 16.35 27.77
N LEU A 147 13.74 16.93 26.60
CA LEU A 147 15.01 17.60 26.27
C LEU A 147 15.30 18.76 27.24
N ASP A 148 16.58 19.03 27.47
CA ASP A 148 17.01 20.18 28.28
C ASP A 148 16.48 21.50 27.67
N PRO A 149 15.68 22.30 28.41
CA PRO A 149 15.14 23.55 27.90
C PRO A 149 16.21 24.63 27.67
N SER A 150 17.43 24.46 28.20
CA SER A 150 18.59 25.30 27.88
C SER A 150 19.24 24.94 26.53
N GLY A 151 18.78 23.87 25.88
CA GLY A 151 19.20 23.40 24.57
C GLY A 151 20.13 22.20 24.64
N GLU A 152 19.94 21.27 23.70
CA GLU A 152 20.87 20.16 23.45
C GLU A 152 21.44 20.30 22.05
N ALA A 153 22.72 19.99 21.86
CA ALA A 153 23.33 20.04 20.54
C ALA A 153 23.03 18.74 19.78
N ILE A 154 22.82 18.82 18.47
CA ILE A 154 22.74 17.65 17.59
C ILE A 154 24.14 17.02 17.50
N THR A 155 24.22 15.72 17.74
CA THR A 155 25.45 14.93 17.62
C THR A 155 25.44 14.04 16.38
N GLU A 156 24.27 13.64 15.91
CA GLU A 156 24.08 12.85 14.68
C GLU A 156 22.83 13.35 13.93
N LEU A 157 22.90 13.37 12.59
CA LEU A 157 21.80 13.73 11.72
C LEU A 157 21.91 12.91 10.43
N GLU A 158 20.85 12.17 10.13
CA GLU A 158 20.80 11.20 9.02
C GLU A 158 19.45 11.32 8.29
N PRO A 159 19.44 11.87 7.06
CA PRO A 159 18.25 11.79 6.21
C PRO A 159 17.91 10.32 5.93
N SER A 160 16.64 9.98 5.99
CA SER A 160 16.19 8.62 5.70
C SER A 160 16.28 8.29 4.20
N SER A 161 16.15 7.02 3.89
CA SER A 161 15.98 6.54 2.51
C SER A 161 14.57 6.76 1.96
N SER A 162 13.67 7.46 2.66
CA SER A 162 12.29 7.67 2.20
C SER A 162 12.27 8.43 0.87
N ASP A 163 11.21 8.20 0.11
CA ASP A 163 10.95 8.92 -1.13
C ASP A 163 10.98 10.45 -0.92
N PRO A 164 11.62 11.22 -1.83
CA PRO A 164 11.59 12.67 -1.78
C PRO A 164 10.23 13.21 -2.21
N HIS A 165 9.71 14.17 -1.45
CA HIS A 165 8.45 14.85 -1.75
C HIS A 165 8.58 16.37 -1.53
N ASN A 166 7.73 17.15 -2.19
CA ASN A 166 7.52 18.57 -1.90
C ASN A 166 8.82 19.39 -1.77
N GLY A 167 9.71 19.33 -2.75
CA GLY A 167 11.00 20.00 -2.72
C GLY A 167 12.10 19.14 -2.10
N ASN A 168 12.19 17.87 -2.47
CA ASN A 168 13.19 16.90 -2.01
C ASN A 168 13.24 16.73 -0.48
N ARG A 169 12.15 17.05 0.22
CA ARG A 169 12.05 16.82 1.66
C ARG A 169 11.91 15.34 1.92
N ARG A 170 12.55 14.90 3.01
CA ARG A 170 12.56 13.52 3.49
C ARG A 170 12.41 13.51 5.00
N VAL A 171 12.11 12.34 5.55
CA VAL A 171 12.21 12.11 6.99
C VAL A 171 13.69 12.21 7.40
N VAL A 172 13.99 12.79 8.56
CA VAL A 172 15.37 12.94 9.05
C VAL A 172 15.47 12.40 10.48
N PHE A 173 16.42 11.51 10.72
CA PHE A 173 16.75 11.00 12.04
C PHE A 173 17.81 11.87 12.69
N LEU A 174 17.69 12.15 14.00
CA LEU A 174 18.72 12.86 14.75
C LEU A 174 18.95 12.27 16.14
N THR A 175 20.18 12.46 16.61
CA THR A 175 20.59 12.17 18.00
C THR A 175 21.10 13.47 18.63
N THR A 176 20.72 13.73 19.88
CA THR A 176 21.17 14.90 20.64
C THR A 176 22.30 14.55 21.62
N SER A 177 22.99 15.58 22.13
CA SER A 177 24.03 15.44 23.17
C SER A 177 23.50 14.89 24.49
N GLY A 178 22.19 15.02 24.76
CA GLY A 178 21.51 14.38 25.89
C GLY A 178 21.17 12.90 25.66
N GLY A 179 21.42 12.37 24.46
CA GLY A 179 21.10 10.99 24.09
C GLY A 179 19.68 10.78 23.57
N HIS A 180 18.93 11.85 23.32
CA HIS A 180 17.59 11.75 22.73
C HIS A 180 17.71 11.42 21.24
N ARG A 181 16.96 10.41 20.79
CA ARG A 181 16.82 10.06 19.37
C ARG A 181 15.44 10.47 18.87
N LEU A 182 15.42 11.33 17.86
CA LEU A 182 14.20 11.93 17.31
C LEU A 182 14.12 11.71 15.80
N VAL A 183 12.90 11.80 15.28
CA VAL A 183 12.56 11.73 13.87
C VAL A 183 11.87 13.04 13.50
N TYR A 184 12.47 13.81 12.60
CA TYR A 184 11.85 14.96 11.97
C TYR A 184 11.04 14.50 10.77
N LYS A 185 9.77 14.89 10.73
CA LYS A 185 8.87 14.65 9.60
C LYS A 185 8.42 16.03 9.07
N PRO A 186 8.66 16.33 7.77
CA PRO A 186 8.30 17.62 7.16
C PRO A 186 6.79 17.72 6.84
N ARG A 187 5.97 17.30 7.80
CA ARG A 187 4.50 17.33 7.77
C ARG A 187 3.96 17.28 9.20
N ALA A 188 2.76 17.80 9.41
CA ALA A 188 2.07 17.66 10.69
C ALA A 188 1.82 16.18 11.04
N LEU A 189 1.94 15.84 12.33
CA LEU A 189 1.71 14.51 12.90
C LEU A 189 0.39 14.45 13.67
N THR A 190 -0.63 15.15 13.16
CA THR A 190 -1.99 15.13 13.70
C THR A 190 -2.63 13.74 13.63
N GLY A 191 -2.19 12.88 12.71
CA GLY A 191 -2.58 11.48 12.64
C GLY A 191 -2.14 10.69 13.89
N ASP A 192 -0.92 10.91 14.37
CA ASP A 192 -0.44 10.29 15.61
C ASP A 192 -1.27 10.73 16.83
N ALA A 193 -1.59 12.02 16.90
CA ALA A 193 -2.43 12.58 17.96
C ALA A 193 -3.85 11.97 17.92
N PHE A 194 -4.44 11.87 16.73
CA PHE A 194 -5.72 11.21 16.52
C PHE A 194 -5.70 9.74 16.97
N LEU A 195 -4.67 8.96 16.60
CA LEU A 195 -4.56 7.57 17.06
C LEU A 195 -4.43 7.47 18.57
N ARG A 196 -3.62 8.34 19.19
CA ARG A 196 -3.47 8.34 20.65
C ARG A 196 -4.78 8.60 21.36
N ASP A 197 -5.58 9.55 20.87
CA ASP A 197 -6.91 9.82 21.42
C ASP A 197 -7.90 8.68 21.14
N LEU A 198 -7.83 8.04 19.98
CA LEU A 198 -8.63 6.86 19.64
C LEU A 198 -8.30 5.67 20.56
N TYR A 199 -7.01 5.41 20.80
CA TYR A 199 -6.54 4.35 21.67
C TYR A 199 -6.95 4.59 23.13
N ARG A 200 -6.83 5.83 23.61
CA ARG A 200 -7.31 6.22 24.94
C ARG A 200 -8.82 6.05 25.09
N ALA A 201 -9.59 6.39 24.06
CA ALA A 201 -11.03 6.17 24.06
C ALA A 201 -11.38 4.66 24.13
N ALA A 202 -10.54 3.80 23.56
CA ALA A 202 -10.71 2.35 23.56
C ALA A 202 -10.28 1.66 24.87
N GLU A 203 -9.46 2.29 25.74
CA GLU A 203 -8.85 1.64 26.91
C GLU A 203 -9.82 0.90 27.82
N GLY A 204 -11.04 1.43 28.02
CA GLY A 204 -12.06 0.79 28.86
C GLY A 204 -12.66 -0.50 28.28
N HIS A 205 -12.39 -0.78 27.01
CA HIS A 205 -12.90 -1.95 26.27
C HIS A 205 -11.81 -2.97 25.95
N LEU A 206 -10.54 -2.60 26.04
CA LEU A 206 -9.42 -3.45 25.68
C LEU A 206 -8.77 -4.07 26.92
N THR A 207 -8.41 -5.35 26.81
CA THR A 207 -7.65 -6.09 27.82
C THR A 207 -6.21 -5.58 27.91
N HIS A 208 -5.62 -5.20 26.76
CA HIS A 208 -4.26 -4.65 26.67
C HIS A 208 -4.30 -3.26 26.01
N SER A 209 -3.65 -2.28 26.62
CA SER A 209 -3.59 -0.91 26.08
C SER A 209 -2.80 -0.83 24.78
N LEU A 210 -3.22 0.10 23.90
CA LEU A 210 -2.61 0.44 22.62
C LEU A 210 -1.78 1.73 22.67
N ASP A 211 -1.64 2.41 23.82
CA ASP A 211 -0.99 3.75 23.91
C ASP A 211 0.47 3.74 23.41
N ALA A 212 1.17 2.60 23.51
CA ALA A 212 2.53 2.41 22.98
C ALA A 212 2.58 1.81 21.56
N CYS A 213 1.43 1.61 20.90
CA CYS A 213 1.33 1.21 19.50
C CYS A 213 1.37 2.40 18.53
N VAL A 214 1.69 3.60 19.03
CA VAL A 214 2.02 4.79 18.24
C VAL A 214 3.14 5.55 18.96
N PRO A 215 4.21 5.97 18.28
CA PRO A 215 5.29 6.66 18.95
C PRO A 215 4.83 7.99 19.57
N GLU A 216 5.53 8.42 20.61
CA GLU A 216 5.36 9.78 21.13
C GLU A 216 5.72 10.80 20.04
N SER A 217 4.87 11.80 19.84
CA SER A 217 5.10 12.82 18.82
C SER A 217 4.47 14.16 19.19
N VAL A 218 4.96 15.20 18.52
CA VAL A 218 4.46 16.56 18.63
C VAL A 218 4.44 17.21 17.25
N THR A 219 3.33 17.87 16.94
CA THR A 219 3.20 18.71 15.74
C THR A 219 3.56 20.14 16.10
N VAL A 220 4.37 20.79 15.29
CA VAL A 220 4.66 22.23 15.38
C VAL A 220 4.37 22.87 14.03
N ALA A 221 3.28 23.64 13.97
CA ALA A 221 2.76 24.21 12.73
C ALA A 221 2.58 23.13 11.63
N GLU A 222 3.40 23.17 10.58
CA GLU A 222 3.27 22.32 9.38
C GLU A 222 4.22 21.11 9.39
N HIS A 223 5.04 20.93 10.42
CA HIS A 223 5.96 19.79 10.58
C HIS A 223 5.77 19.11 11.93
N GLY A 224 6.50 18.02 12.16
CA GLY A 224 6.41 17.31 13.43
C GLY A 224 7.65 16.52 13.78
N TRP A 225 7.73 16.23 15.07
CA TRP A 225 8.79 15.47 15.70
C TRP A 225 8.21 14.23 16.33
N GLN A 226 8.89 13.12 16.17
CA GLN A 226 8.50 11.83 16.72
C GLN A 226 9.68 11.22 17.47
N ARG A 227 9.43 10.59 18.61
CA ARG A 227 10.46 9.84 19.33
C ARG A 227 10.90 8.66 18.45
N PHE A 228 12.19 8.49 18.27
CA PHE A 228 12.71 7.33 17.56
C PHE A 228 12.33 6.05 18.33
N THR A 229 11.74 5.08 17.62
CA THR A 229 11.33 3.78 18.19
C THR A 229 12.09 2.69 17.45
N ASP A 230 12.96 1.95 18.15
CA ASP A 230 13.62 0.78 17.56
C ASP A 230 12.72 -0.44 17.65
N PRO A 231 12.69 -1.34 16.65
CA PRO A 231 12.13 -2.65 16.86
C PRO A 231 12.96 -3.40 17.91
N SER A 232 12.27 -4.18 18.73
CA SER A 232 12.89 -4.90 19.83
C SER A 232 12.23 -6.26 20.02
N PRO A 233 13.00 -7.31 20.34
CA PRO A 233 12.42 -8.62 20.61
C PRO A 233 11.58 -8.62 21.89
N MET A 234 10.63 -9.54 21.96
CA MET A 234 10.01 -9.98 23.21
C MET A 234 10.99 -10.88 23.97
N HIS A 235 10.90 -10.87 25.31
CA HIS A 235 11.77 -11.64 26.20
C HIS A 235 11.01 -12.62 27.09
N GLU A 236 9.68 -12.48 27.18
CA GLU A 236 8.82 -13.35 27.96
C GLU A 236 7.74 -13.98 27.08
N ALA A 237 7.48 -15.28 27.26
CA ALA A 237 6.49 -16.00 26.44
C ALA A 237 5.08 -15.39 26.51
N GLY A 238 4.72 -14.73 27.63
CA GLY A 238 3.43 -14.05 27.78
C GLY A 238 3.27 -12.81 26.89
N GLN A 239 4.36 -12.24 26.38
CA GLN A 239 4.33 -11.06 25.51
C GLN A 239 3.82 -11.38 24.10
N VAL A 240 4.03 -12.61 23.61
CA VAL A 240 3.64 -13.02 22.27
C VAL A 240 2.10 -12.98 22.10
N PRO A 241 1.30 -13.61 22.99
CA PRO A 241 -0.15 -13.40 23.06
C PRO A 241 -0.58 -11.93 23.05
N ASN A 242 0.10 -11.09 23.83
CA ASN A 242 -0.28 -9.68 23.97
C ASN A 242 0.00 -8.89 22.68
N TYR A 243 1.11 -9.17 21.99
CA TYR A 243 1.42 -8.58 20.68
C TYR A 243 0.29 -8.84 19.68
N PHE A 244 -0.08 -10.11 19.51
CA PHE A 244 -1.10 -10.48 18.53
C PHE A 244 -2.51 -10.04 18.93
N TYR A 245 -2.81 -9.97 20.23
CA TYR A 245 -4.01 -9.30 20.72
C TYR A 245 -4.05 -7.83 20.28
N ARG A 246 -2.97 -7.07 20.53
CA ARG A 246 -2.90 -5.66 20.13
C ARG A 246 -3.00 -5.51 18.61
N PHE A 247 -2.35 -6.39 17.86
CA PHE A 247 -2.42 -6.41 16.39
C PHE A 247 -3.87 -6.58 15.91
N GLY A 248 -4.62 -7.51 16.50
CA GLY A 248 -6.03 -7.71 16.18
C GLY A 248 -6.90 -6.50 16.51
N ALA A 249 -6.69 -5.88 17.67
CA ALA A 249 -7.40 -4.65 18.06
C ALA A 249 -7.12 -3.49 17.09
N LEU A 250 -5.85 -3.28 16.73
CA LEU A 250 -5.45 -2.29 15.72
C LEU A 250 -6.09 -2.58 14.37
N THR A 251 -6.06 -3.83 13.92
CA THR A 251 -6.65 -4.24 12.65
C THR A 251 -8.13 -3.90 12.58
N CYS A 252 -8.88 -4.10 13.67
CA CYS A 252 -10.29 -3.71 13.77
C CYS A 252 -10.49 -2.19 13.64
N LEU A 253 -9.79 -1.40 14.46
CA LEU A 253 -9.95 0.06 14.50
C LEU A 253 -9.53 0.71 13.18
N LEU A 254 -8.37 0.33 12.65
CA LEU A 254 -7.76 0.94 11.47
C LEU A 254 -8.51 0.55 10.18
N SER A 255 -8.97 -0.69 10.07
CA SER A 255 -9.83 -1.08 8.94
C SER A 255 -11.17 -0.35 8.94
N ALA A 256 -11.80 -0.19 10.12
CA ALA A 256 -13.10 0.45 10.23
C ALA A 256 -13.07 1.94 9.85
N ILE A 257 -11.98 2.67 10.15
CA ILE A 257 -11.83 4.07 9.74
C ILE A 257 -11.33 4.23 8.29
N GLY A 258 -11.03 3.13 7.61
CA GLY A 258 -10.58 3.13 6.21
C GLY A 258 -9.11 3.49 6.03
N ALA A 259 -8.26 3.15 7.01
CA ALA A 259 -6.80 3.28 6.86
C ALA A 259 -6.29 2.41 5.71
N THR A 260 -5.29 2.89 5.00
CA THR A 260 -4.67 2.20 3.87
C THR A 260 -3.16 2.31 3.95
N ASP A 261 -2.44 1.51 3.16
CA ASP A 261 -0.97 1.61 3.03
C ASP A 261 -0.21 1.31 4.34
N LEU A 262 -0.75 0.47 5.22
CA LEU A 262 -0.13 0.06 6.48
C LEU A 262 0.72 -1.21 6.31
N HIS A 263 1.65 -1.17 5.35
CA HIS A 263 2.58 -2.26 5.04
C HIS A 263 3.78 -2.32 6.00
N ASP A 264 4.72 -3.21 5.73
CA ASP A 264 5.86 -3.55 6.60
C ASP A 264 6.82 -2.40 6.91
N GLU A 265 6.87 -1.35 6.10
CA GLU A 265 7.68 -0.15 6.38
C GLU A 265 6.98 0.81 7.35
N ASN A 266 5.66 0.71 7.49
CA ASN A 266 4.83 1.61 8.31
C ASN A 266 4.45 1.02 9.67
N LEU A 267 4.87 -0.22 9.95
CA LEU A 267 4.70 -0.90 11.24
C LEU A 267 6.05 -1.39 11.77
N LEU A 268 6.27 -1.29 13.09
CA LEU A 268 7.44 -1.86 13.77
C LEU A 268 7.01 -2.86 14.84
N ALA A 269 7.78 -3.94 14.98
CA ALA A 269 7.65 -4.86 16.10
C ALA A 269 8.44 -4.32 17.31
N TYR A 270 7.78 -3.53 18.16
CA TYR A 270 8.37 -2.94 19.36
C TYR A 270 8.03 -3.78 20.60
N GLY A 271 8.76 -4.88 20.81
CA GLY A 271 8.49 -5.82 21.89
C GLY A 271 7.09 -6.42 21.73
N GLU A 272 6.21 -6.21 22.71
CA GLU A 272 4.81 -6.65 22.63
C GLU A 272 3.85 -5.64 21.96
N TYR A 273 4.39 -4.58 21.32
CA TYR A 273 3.62 -3.50 20.72
C TYR A 273 3.83 -3.45 19.19
N PRO A 274 2.82 -3.81 18.38
CA PRO A 274 2.82 -3.50 16.95
C PRO A 274 2.64 -1.99 16.75
N CYS A 275 3.73 -1.29 16.47
CA CYS A 275 3.78 0.16 16.51
C CYS A 275 3.60 0.78 15.12
N VAL A 276 2.52 1.55 14.92
CA VAL A 276 2.26 2.29 13.68
C VAL A 276 3.12 3.55 13.68
N ILE A 277 4.13 3.58 12.80
CA ILE A 277 5.10 4.68 12.77
C ILE A 277 4.78 5.74 11.73
N ASP A 278 3.96 5.42 10.71
CA ASP A 278 3.45 6.39 9.76
C ASP A 278 1.92 6.39 9.72
N THR A 279 1.35 7.59 9.87
CA THR A 279 -0.08 7.82 10.05
C THR A 279 -0.70 8.69 8.96
N GLU A 280 0.07 9.02 7.91
CA GLU A 280 -0.40 9.96 6.89
C GLU A 280 -1.53 9.39 6.00
N THR A 281 -1.71 8.08 5.94
CA THR A 281 -2.74 7.38 5.15
C THR A 281 -3.87 6.77 6.01
N LEU A 282 -4.06 7.25 7.24
CA LEU A 282 -5.03 6.70 8.19
C LEU A 282 -6.49 6.83 7.78
N LEU A 283 -6.81 7.86 7.00
CA LEU A 283 -8.16 8.10 6.49
C LEU A 283 -8.10 8.17 4.97
N ARG A 284 -9.26 8.19 4.32
CA ARG A 284 -9.31 8.25 2.86
C ARG A 284 -10.52 9.00 2.36
N GLY A 285 -10.30 9.98 1.50
CA GLY A 285 -11.36 10.57 0.68
C GLY A 285 -11.91 9.54 -0.33
N ASP A 286 -13.21 9.56 -0.56
CA ASP A 286 -13.86 8.65 -1.51
C ASP A 286 -14.30 9.40 -2.77
N GLY A 287 -13.81 8.91 -3.92
CA GLY A 287 -14.21 9.40 -5.22
C GLY A 287 -15.67 9.08 -5.53
N GLY A 288 -16.21 8.02 -4.91
CA GLY A 288 -17.62 7.67 -4.83
C GLY A 288 -18.35 7.47 -6.16
N VAL A 289 -19.29 6.54 -6.17
CA VAL A 289 -20.47 6.62 -7.03
C VAL A 289 -21.66 6.51 -6.08
N ALA A 290 -22.64 7.41 -6.18
CA ALA A 290 -23.88 7.30 -5.41
C ALA A 290 -24.68 6.13 -5.99
N ASN A 291 -24.36 4.92 -5.55
CA ASN A 291 -24.97 3.68 -5.99
C ASN A 291 -25.10 2.75 -4.79
N ASP A 292 -26.34 2.46 -4.41
CA ASP A 292 -26.68 1.59 -3.29
C ASP A 292 -27.11 0.20 -3.79
N SER A 293 -26.75 -0.17 -5.02
CA SER A 293 -26.93 -1.53 -5.52
C SER A 293 -26.07 -2.53 -4.75
N LEU A 294 -26.54 -3.78 -4.64
CA LEU A 294 -25.79 -4.84 -3.98
C LEU A 294 -24.33 -4.99 -4.49
N PRO A 295 -24.04 -5.04 -5.81
CA PRO A 295 -22.66 -5.11 -6.31
C PRO A 295 -21.79 -3.97 -5.77
N HIS A 296 -22.30 -2.74 -5.79
CA HIS A 296 -21.55 -1.58 -5.34
C HIS A 296 -21.35 -1.55 -3.82
N ILE A 297 -22.36 -1.99 -3.06
CA ILE A 297 -22.24 -2.16 -1.60
C ILE A 297 -21.18 -3.21 -1.25
N LEU A 298 -21.14 -4.36 -1.94
CA LEU A 298 -20.09 -5.37 -1.73
C LEU A 298 -18.69 -4.80 -2.00
N ILE A 299 -18.52 -4.07 -3.11
CA ILE A 299 -17.24 -3.40 -3.42
C ILE A 299 -16.86 -2.41 -2.31
N ASN A 300 -17.80 -1.63 -1.79
CA ASN A 300 -17.53 -0.67 -0.72
C ASN A 300 -17.22 -1.35 0.62
N GLN A 301 -17.90 -2.46 0.93
CA GLN A 301 -17.61 -3.27 2.11
C GLN A 301 -16.18 -3.83 2.05
N MET A 302 -15.77 -4.38 0.90
CA MET A 302 -14.38 -4.83 0.68
C MET A 302 -13.37 -3.69 0.81
N LYS A 303 -13.67 -2.50 0.25
CA LYS A 303 -12.82 -1.31 0.36
C LYS A 303 -12.71 -0.75 1.78
N ASN A 304 -13.65 -1.05 2.66
CA ASN A 304 -13.70 -0.60 4.05
C ASN A 304 -13.52 -1.76 5.03
N SER A 305 -12.81 -2.81 4.61
CA SER A 305 -12.49 -3.97 5.44
C SER A 305 -10.99 -4.17 5.56
N VAL A 306 -10.60 -5.18 6.33
CA VAL A 306 -9.19 -5.56 6.58
C VAL A 306 -8.38 -5.74 5.29
N SER A 307 -9.01 -6.13 4.18
CA SER A 307 -8.34 -6.36 2.90
C SER A 307 -7.78 -5.10 2.23
N SER A 308 -8.22 -3.92 2.65
CA SER A 308 -7.80 -2.64 2.05
C SER A 308 -6.65 -1.95 2.79
N THR A 309 -6.32 -2.44 3.99
CA THR A 309 -5.39 -1.77 4.91
C THR A 309 -3.92 -2.02 4.59
N MET A 310 -3.61 -3.17 3.96
CA MET A 310 -2.27 -3.77 3.90
C MET A 310 -1.67 -4.16 5.26
N LEU A 311 -2.44 -4.17 6.36
CA LEU A 311 -2.00 -4.80 7.61
C LEU A 311 -1.93 -6.32 7.48
N LEU A 312 -2.88 -6.91 6.74
CA LEU A 312 -2.94 -8.34 6.48
C LEU A 312 -2.44 -8.62 5.05
N PRO A 313 -1.87 -9.81 4.81
CA PRO A 313 -1.47 -10.22 3.47
C PRO A 313 -2.69 -10.33 2.56
N VAL A 314 -2.63 -9.67 1.41
CA VAL A 314 -3.64 -9.71 0.36
C VAL A 314 -2.94 -9.80 -0.98
N GLU A 315 -3.29 -10.81 -1.76
CA GLU A 315 -2.88 -10.95 -3.13
C GLU A 315 -3.79 -10.13 -4.04
N ASN A 316 -3.17 -9.45 -5.00
CA ASN A 316 -3.87 -8.75 -6.05
C ASN A 316 -3.11 -8.93 -7.38
N PRO A 317 -3.53 -9.88 -8.23
CA PRO A 317 -2.84 -10.18 -9.50
C PRO A 317 -2.75 -9.01 -10.48
N ASP A 318 -3.64 -8.02 -10.36
CA ASP A 318 -3.63 -6.81 -11.20
C ASP A 318 -2.63 -5.76 -10.71
N SER A 319 -1.98 -6.00 -9.56
CA SER A 319 -0.95 -5.14 -9.00
C SER A 319 0.30 -5.12 -9.89
N VAL A 320 0.98 -3.97 -9.93
CA VAL A 320 2.31 -3.86 -10.54
C VAL A 320 3.41 -4.39 -9.63
N ILE A 321 3.13 -4.50 -8.33
CA ILE A 321 3.99 -5.08 -7.31
C ILE A 321 3.57 -6.54 -7.17
N ASP A 322 4.51 -7.46 -7.41
CA ASP A 322 4.33 -8.91 -7.46
C ASP A 322 4.77 -9.64 -6.17
N VAL A 323 5.08 -8.87 -5.12
CA VAL A 323 5.36 -9.37 -3.77
C VAL A 323 4.24 -8.97 -2.80
N ILE A 324 4.04 -9.78 -1.76
CA ILE A 324 3.07 -9.50 -0.71
C ILE A 324 3.69 -8.55 0.32
N MET A 325 3.21 -7.32 0.31
CA MET A 325 3.48 -6.31 1.33
C MET A 325 2.43 -6.42 2.43
N SER A 326 2.85 -6.42 3.70
CA SER A 326 1.93 -6.62 4.82
C SER A 326 2.49 -6.11 6.16
N GLY A 327 1.68 -5.37 6.92
CA GLY A 327 2.03 -4.97 8.29
C GLY A 327 2.22 -6.14 9.25
N ALA A 328 1.66 -7.32 8.96
CA ALA A 328 1.68 -8.48 9.87
C ALA A 328 3.07 -9.11 10.11
N GLY A 329 4.09 -8.78 9.30
CA GLY A 329 5.41 -9.38 9.40
C GLY A 329 5.43 -10.79 8.83
N LEU A 330 5.60 -10.90 7.52
CA LEU A 330 5.68 -12.18 6.82
C LEU A 330 7.07 -12.79 6.97
N ILE A 331 7.11 -14.07 7.34
CA ILE A 331 8.36 -14.80 7.51
C ILE A 331 8.81 -15.35 6.16
N GLY A 332 10.07 -15.10 5.80
CA GLY A 332 10.71 -15.66 4.62
C GLY A 332 10.94 -14.63 3.51
N GLU A 333 11.70 -15.07 2.53
CA GLU A 333 12.12 -14.28 1.38
C GLU A 333 11.18 -14.50 0.20
N GLN A 334 10.74 -13.41 -0.43
CA GLN A 334 9.90 -13.40 -1.63
C GLN A 334 10.76 -13.01 -2.84
N GLN A 335 10.59 -13.72 -3.95
CA GLN A 335 11.24 -13.36 -5.21
C GLN A 335 10.28 -12.56 -6.08
N SER A 336 10.76 -11.43 -6.59
CA SER A 336 10.03 -10.64 -7.58
C SER A 336 10.50 -10.98 -8.99
N GLU A 337 9.57 -11.00 -9.95
CA GLU A 337 9.89 -11.01 -11.39
C GLU A 337 10.42 -9.65 -11.85
N MET A 338 10.20 -8.59 -11.06
CA MET A 338 10.77 -7.27 -11.31
C MET A 338 12.29 -7.28 -11.11
N ARG A 339 12.95 -6.32 -11.77
CA ARG A 339 14.40 -6.14 -11.72
C ARG A 339 14.76 -4.68 -11.51
N ALA A 340 15.85 -4.45 -10.79
CA ALA A 340 16.39 -3.12 -10.56
C ALA A 340 17.63 -2.87 -11.44
N PRO A 341 17.84 -1.64 -11.94
CA PRO A 341 19.04 -1.30 -12.69
C PRO A 341 20.25 -1.25 -11.77
N VAL A 342 21.34 -1.93 -12.15
CA VAL A 342 22.60 -1.94 -11.39
C VAL A 342 23.76 -1.59 -12.33
N VAL A 343 24.68 -0.75 -11.88
CA VAL A 343 25.90 -0.45 -12.63
C VAL A 343 26.93 -1.55 -12.40
N THR A 344 27.36 -2.22 -13.47
CA THR A 344 28.34 -3.31 -13.44
C THR A 344 29.66 -2.85 -14.07
N ASP A 345 30.78 -3.47 -13.68
CA ASP A 345 32.12 -3.13 -14.19
C ASP A 345 32.49 -1.66 -13.92
N LYS A 346 32.10 -1.16 -12.73
CA LYS A 346 32.17 0.25 -12.28
C LYS A 346 33.55 0.91 -12.36
N HIS A 347 34.62 0.13 -12.51
CA HIS A 347 36.01 0.59 -12.47
C HIS A 347 36.77 0.32 -13.78
N SER A 348 36.08 -0.08 -14.85
CA SER A 348 36.73 -0.47 -16.11
C SER A 348 36.05 0.13 -17.33
N ASP A 349 36.68 -0.06 -18.48
CA ASP A 349 36.20 0.40 -19.78
C ASP A 349 34.96 -0.38 -20.26
N ALA A 350 34.55 -1.42 -19.52
CA ALA A 350 33.35 -2.24 -19.74
C ALA A 350 32.13 -1.81 -18.90
N ILE A 351 32.18 -0.67 -18.20
CA ILE A 351 31.07 -0.16 -17.39
C ILE A 351 29.75 -0.14 -18.17
N ARG A 352 28.68 -0.67 -17.58
CA ARG A 352 27.33 -0.73 -18.17
C ARG A 352 26.25 -0.78 -17.10
N VAL A 353 25.00 -0.62 -17.51
CA VAL A 353 23.82 -0.87 -16.67
C VAL A 353 23.29 -2.27 -16.98
N ASP A 354 23.18 -3.10 -15.96
CA ASP A 354 22.57 -4.43 -15.97
C ASP A 354 21.28 -4.43 -15.13
N TRP A 355 20.58 -5.57 -15.05
CA TRP A 355 19.31 -5.72 -14.34
C TRP A 355 19.35 -6.89 -13.36
N ASP A 356 19.42 -6.57 -12.06
CA ASP A 356 19.47 -7.56 -11.00
C ASP A 356 18.05 -7.94 -10.52
N PRO A 357 17.83 -9.22 -10.15
CA PRO A 357 16.57 -9.66 -9.57
C PRO A 357 16.33 -8.99 -8.21
N ILE A 358 15.07 -8.68 -7.92
CA ILE A 358 14.67 -8.10 -6.64
C ILE A 358 14.23 -9.23 -5.69
N SER A 359 14.83 -9.24 -4.51
CA SER A 359 14.44 -10.07 -3.38
C SER A 359 13.84 -9.20 -2.29
N TYR A 360 12.72 -9.63 -1.73
CA TYR A 360 11.95 -8.86 -0.75
C TYR A 360 11.78 -9.67 0.54
N SER A 361 12.06 -9.05 1.68
CA SER A 361 11.92 -9.68 2.99
C SER A 361 11.43 -8.66 4.00
N HIS A 362 10.46 -9.08 4.82
CA HIS A 362 10.03 -8.28 5.95
C HIS A 362 11.11 -8.35 7.03
N THR A 363 11.30 -7.25 7.74
CA THR A 363 12.39 -7.13 8.73
C THR A 363 11.90 -6.52 10.02
N MET A 364 11.82 -5.20 10.08
CA MET A 364 11.58 -4.43 11.31
C MET A 364 10.17 -4.63 11.89
N ASN A 365 9.23 -5.13 11.09
CA ASN A 365 7.86 -5.44 11.46
C ASN A 365 7.63 -6.91 11.87
N VAL A 366 8.63 -7.78 11.74
CA VAL A 366 8.52 -9.20 12.10
C VAL A 366 8.71 -9.35 13.62
N PRO A 367 7.68 -9.77 14.39
CA PRO A 367 7.81 -9.95 15.83
C PRO A 367 8.69 -11.16 16.18
N THR A 368 9.54 -11.01 17.18
CA THR A 368 10.43 -12.09 17.65
C THR A 368 10.31 -12.31 19.16
N LEU A 369 10.44 -13.56 19.60
CA LEU A 369 10.72 -13.93 20.98
C LEU A 369 12.20 -14.34 21.08
N GLY A 370 13.03 -13.46 21.62
CA GLY A 370 14.48 -13.56 21.44
C GLY A 370 14.84 -13.49 19.95
N GLU A 371 15.37 -14.59 19.40
CA GLU A 371 15.70 -14.71 17.97
C GLU A 371 14.61 -15.44 17.17
N GLU A 372 13.59 -15.99 17.83
CA GLU A 372 12.56 -16.80 17.18
C GLU A 372 11.44 -15.92 16.60
N GLN A 373 11.33 -15.89 15.27
CA GLN A 373 10.26 -15.19 14.55
C GLN A 373 8.89 -15.80 14.85
N GLN A 374 7.89 -14.95 15.05
CA GLN A 374 6.53 -15.37 15.40
C GLN A 374 5.58 -15.09 14.23
N SER A 375 4.89 -16.12 13.74
CA SER A 375 3.90 -15.97 12.66
C SER A 375 2.54 -15.57 13.23
N ILE A 376 1.88 -14.59 12.60
CA ILE A 376 0.51 -14.21 12.94
C ILE A 376 -0.48 -15.38 12.82
N ALA A 377 -0.26 -16.29 11.87
CA ALA A 377 -1.14 -17.44 11.63
C ALA A 377 -1.18 -18.39 12.85
N ASP A 378 -0.05 -18.55 13.55
CA ASP A 378 0.06 -19.43 14.72
C ASP A 378 -0.65 -18.85 15.96
N HIS A 379 -0.94 -17.55 15.96
CA HIS A 379 -1.52 -16.81 17.07
C HIS A 379 -2.92 -16.26 16.78
N PHE A 380 -3.59 -16.79 15.76
CA PHE A 380 -4.93 -16.36 15.30
C PHE A 380 -5.97 -16.18 16.44
N PRO A 381 -6.09 -17.08 17.45
CA PRO A 381 -7.05 -16.86 18.54
C PRO A 381 -6.82 -15.56 19.33
N HIS A 382 -5.56 -15.13 19.47
CA HIS A 382 -5.20 -13.90 20.17
C HIS A 382 -5.53 -12.67 19.32
N VAL A 383 -5.25 -12.73 18.01
CA VAL A 383 -5.69 -11.71 17.04
C VAL A 383 -7.19 -11.52 17.13
N MET A 384 -7.97 -12.59 17.09
CA MET A 384 -9.42 -12.50 17.16
C MET A 384 -9.93 -12.02 18.53
N ALA A 385 -9.24 -12.33 19.63
CA ALA A 385 -9.60 -11.79 20.94
C ALA A 385 -9.49 -10.25 20.97
N GLY A 386 -8.38 -9.69 20.50
CA GLY A 386 -8.22 -8.23 20.43
C GLY A 386 -9.16 -7.58 19.43
N TYR A 387 -9.40 -8.22 18.29
CA TYR A 387 -10.34 -7.74 17.29
C TYR A 387 -11.77 -7.63 17.86
N ARG A 388 -12.23 -8.63 18.61
CA ARG A 388 -13.58 -8.66 19.21
C ARG A 388 -13.79 -7.54 20.23
N ASP A 389 -12.80 -7.32 21.10
CA ASP A 389 -12.84 -6.26 22.09
C ASP A 389 -12.89 -4.87 21.42
N ALA A 390 -12.08 -4.66 20.38
CA ALA A 390 -12.12 -3.45 19.56
C ALA A 390 -13.45 -3.28 18.79
N LEU A 391 -14.04 -4.37 18.29
CA LEU A 391 -15.36 -4.35 17.65
C LEU A 391 -16.47 -3.97 18.64
N ALA A 392 -16.37 -4.40 19.89
CA ALA A 392 -17.29 -3.97 20.95
C ALA A 392 -17.17 -2.47 21.22
N PHE A 393 -15.95 -1.92 21.19
CA PHE A 393 -15.72 -0.47 21.27
C PHE A 393 -16.27 0.29 20.07
N LEU A 394 -16.09 -0.19 18.83
CA LEU A 394 -16.65 0.44 17.63
C LEU A 394 -18.18 0.66 17.73
N ARG A 395 -18.88 -0.24 18.42
CA ARG A 395 -20.34 -0.21 18.61
C ARG A 395 -20.81 0.84 19.63
N THR A 396 -19.94 1.50 20.38
CA THR A 396 -20.33 2.55 21.34
C THR A 396 -20.61 3.90 20.67
N GLY A 397 -20.08 4.10 19.45
CA GLY A 397 -20.12 5.37 18.74
C GLY A 397 -19.07 6.40 19.20
N ASP A 398 -18.16 6.02 20.11
CA ASP A 398 -17.10 6.93 20.58
C ASP A 398 -16.03 7.20 19.51
N VAL A 399 -15.82 6.26 18.58
CA VAL A 399 -14.91 6.47 17.43
C VAL A 399 -15.34 7.64 16.56
N GLU A 400 -16.65 7.79 16.30
CA GLU A 400 -17.18 8.93 15.55
C GLU A 400 -16.96 10.25 16.30
N LYS A 401 -17.01 10.24 17.64
CA LYS A 401 -16.70 11.42 18.45
C LYS A 401 -15.23 11.81 18.36
N THR A 402 -14.33 10.82 18.38
CA THR A 402 -12.89 11.06 18.19
C THR A 402 -12.60 11.61 16.79
N LEU A 403 -13.20 11.04 15.75
CA LEU A 403 -13.08 11.55 14.37
C LEU A 403 -13.50 13.03 14.25
N ALA A 404 -14.63 13.39 14.88
CA ALA A 404 -15.16 14.75 14.85
C ALA A 404 -14.26 15.81 15.54
N ALA A 405 -13.31 15.38 16.39
CA ALA A 405 -12.35 16.28 17.04
C ALA A 405 -11.22 16.74 16.10
N TYR A 406 -11.09 16.14 14.91
CA TYR A 406 -10.00 16.36 13.97
C TYR A 406 -10.49 16.79 12.56
N PRO A 407 -11.31 17.85 12.42
CA PRO A 407 -11.90 18.25 11.14
C PRO A 407 -10.86 18.60 10.06
N ASP A 408 -9.71 19.14 10.48
CA ASP A 408 -8.66 19.64 9.60
C ASP A 408 -7.45 18.69 9.53
N ILE A 409 -7.59 17.41 9.91
CA ILE A 409 -6.48 16.45 9.80
C ILE A 409 -6.00 16.34 8.34
N PRO A 410 -4.74 16.63 8.01
CA PRO A 410 -4.16 16.32 6.71
C PRO A 410 -4.07 14.81 6.50
N VAL A 411 -4.48 14.36 5.31
CA VAL A 411 -4.57 12.96 4.92
C VAL A 411 -3.95 12.79 3.55
N ARG A 412 -2.84 12.04 3.47
CA ARG A 412 -2.18 11.68 2.21
C ARG A 412 -3.11 10.83 1.36
N SER A 413 -3.25 11.22 0.10
CA SER A 413 -4.06 10.52 -0.89
C SER A 413 -3.16 9.82 -1.91
N VAL A 414 -2.91 8.53 -1.72
CA VAL A 414 -2.15 7.70 -2.67
C VAL A 414 -3.04 7.36 -3.87
N LEU A 415 -2.96 8.18 -4.92
CA LEU A 415 -3.74 8.01 -6.16
C LEU A 415 -3.11 7.02 -7.14
N ARG A 416 -1.80 6.82 -7.01
CA ARG A 416 -0.99 5.88 -7.78
C ARG A 416 0.17 5.43 -6.89
N SER A 417 0.54 4.15 -6.98
CA SER A 417 1.67 3.59 -6.24
C SER A 417 2.95 4.40 -6.51
N THR A 418 3.72 4.63 -5.44
CA THR A 418 5.04 5.29 -5.49
C THR A 418 5.98 4.59 -6.46
N GLU A 419 5.96 3.27 -6.53
CA GLU A 419 6.78 2.46 -7.45
C GLU A 419 6.56 2.85 -8.92
N VAL A 420 5.32 3.17 -9.31
CA VAL A 420 5.07 3.66 -10.68
C VAL A 420 5.80 4.99 -10.90
N TYR A 421 5.74 5.91 -9.93
CA TYR A 421 6.45 7.19 -10.04
C TYR A 421 7.97 7.00 -10.03
N SER A 422 8.50 6.11 -9.18
CA SER A 422 9.93 5.79 -9.11
C SER A 422 10.46 5.29 -10.45
N ARG A 423 9.70 4.42 -11.14
CA ARG A 423 10.05 3.97 -12.50
C ARG A 423 10.04 5.09 -13.54
N TYR A 424 9.12 6.05 -13.42
CA TYR A 424 9.11 7.23 -14.31
C TYR A 424 10.26 8.19 -14.01
N LEU A 425 10.61 8.40 -12.73
CA LEU A 425 11.78 9.16 -12.34
C LEU A 425 13.06 8.51 -12.89
N ASP A 426 13.26 7.21 -12.68
CA ASP A 426 14.41 6.46 -13.24
C ASP A 426 14.43 6.55 -14.77
N ALA A 427 13.31 6.28 -15.45
CA ALA A 427 13.23 6.41 -16.91
C ALA A 427 13.57 7.82 -17.40
N SER A 428 13.19 8.86 -16.65
CA SER A 428 13.46 10.26 -16.99
C SER A 428 14.93 10.64 -16.88
N THR A 429 15.79 9.78 -16.31
CA THR A 429 17.25 9.97 -16.29
C THR A 429 17.92 9.52 -17.59
N HIS A 430 17.19 8.86 -18.48
CA HIS A 430 17.74 8.41 -19.76
C HIS A 430 18.07 9.62 -20.68
N PRO A 431 19.26 9.66 -21.33
CA PRO A 431 19.73 10.81 -22.10
C PRO A 431 18.73 11.34 -23.14
N LYS A 432 18.01 10.43 -23.81
CA LYS A 432 16.93 10.73 -24.75
C LYS A 432 15.91 11.74 -24.22
N TYR A 433 15.53 11.66 -22.95
CA TYR A 433 14.53 12.55 -22.35
C TYR A 433 15.14 13.83 -21.78
N LEU A 434 16.48 13.91 -21.74
CA LEU A 434 17.21 15.02 -21.15
C LEU A 434 17.65 16.09 -22.16
N VAL A 435 17.56 15.80 -23.47
CA VAL A 435 18.01 16.70 -24.54
C VAL A 435 17.04 17.85 -24.84
N SER A 436 15.75 17.73 -24.51
CA SER A 436 14.77 18.79 -24.78
C SER A 436 13.48 18.63 -23.96
N GLN A 437 12.78 19.75 -23.73
CA GLN A 437 11.47 19.75 -23.05
C GLN A 437 10.45 18.85 -23.75
N ALA A 438 10.44 18.82 -25.09
CA ALA A 438 9.49 18.03 -25.86
C ALA A 438 9.62 16.51 -25.60
N GLU A 439 10.84 16.01 -25.43
CA GLU A 439 11.06 14.59 -25.09
C GLU A 439 10.72 14.30 -23.61
N ALA A 440 11.01 15.24 -22.70
CA ALA A 440 10.57 15.12 -21.31
C ALA A 440 9.03 15.06 -21.19
N ASP A 441 8.33 15.97 -21.86
CA ASP A 441 6.86 16.02 -21.91
C ASP A 441 6.28 14.75 -22.54
N ARG A 442 6.94 14.19 -23.55
CA ARG A 442 6.55 12.93 -24.17
C ARG A 442 6.57 11.77 -23.18
N LEU A 443 7.57 11.69 -22.29
CA LEU A 443 7.63 10.68 -21.23
C LEU A 443 6.47 10.88 -20.24
N HIS A 444 6.27 12.09 -19.73
CA HIS A 444 5.19 12.38 -18.78
C HIS A 444 3.80 12.13 -19.37
N GLY A 445 3.62 12.36 -20.68
CA GLY A 445 2.39 12.03 -21.40
C GLY A 445 2.00 10.54 -21.37
N LEU A 446 2.92 9.63 -21.02
CA LEU A 446 2.64 8.19 -20.89
C LEU A 446 2.00 7.80 -19.55
N LEU A 447 2.10 8.64 -18.51
CA LEU A 447 1.50 8.40 -17.18
C LEU A 447 -0.05 8.33 -17.24
N SER A 448 -0.66 8.81 -18.33
CA SER A 448 -2.09 9.08 -18.40
C SER A 448 -3.02 7.87 -18.62
N ARG A 449 -2.51 6.63 -18.56
CA ARG A 449 -3.21 5.46 -19.13
C ARG A 449 -4.09 4.64 -18.18
N LYS A 450 -4.07 4.89 -16.87
CA LYS A 450 -4.85 4.07 -15.91
C LYS A 450 -5.30 4.87 -14.69
N THR A 451 -6.35 5.67 -14.83
CA THR A 451 -7.02 6.26 -13.66
C THR A 451 -8.49 5.88 -13.67
N ARG A 452 -9.11 5.91 -12.48
CA ARG A 452 -10.55 5.80 -12.24
C ARG A 452 -11.36 6.61 -13.27
N GLN A 453 -12.68 6.39 -13.36
CA GLN A 453 -13.57 7.32 -14.06
C GLN A 453 -13.43 8.71 -13.41
N LEU A 454 -12.50 9.50 -13.92
CA LEU A 454 -12.18 10.85 -13.51
C LEU A 454 -12.65 11.80 -14.59
N GLU A 455 -13.14 12.95 -14.17
CA GLU A 455 -13.56 14.00 -15.08
C GLU A 455 -12.33 14.63 -15.77
N PRO A 456 -12.48 15.17 -16.99
CA PRO A 456 -11.36 15.76 -17.74
C PRO A 456 -10.56 16.81 -16.97
N HIS A 457 -11.22 17.61 -16.13
CA HIS A 457 -10.57 18.63 -15.31
C HIS A 457 -9.74 18.04 -14.15
N GLN A 458 -10.20 16.93 -13.56
CA GLN A 458 -9.44 16.18 -12.54
C GLN A 458 -8.18 15.58 -13.16
N ILE A 459 -8.32 14.97 -14.34
CA ILE A 459 -7.19 14.41 -15.09
C ILE A 459 -6.16 15.50 -15.41
N ALA A 460 -6.59 16.69 -15.83
CA ALA A 460 -5.70 17.80 -16.13
C ALA A 460 -4.91 18.25 -14.89
N TYR A 461 -5.59 18.43 -13.75
CA TYR A 461 -4.95 18.81 -12.50
C TYR A 461 -3.93 17.78 -12.01
N LEU A 462 -4.27 16.48 -12.07
CA LEU A 462 -3.33 15.42 -11.71
C LEU A 462 -2.10 15.43 -12.60
N ARG A 463 -2.28 15.54 -13.92
CA ARG A 463 -1.16 15.58 -14.87
C ARG A 463 -0.23 16.76 -14.61
N GLU A 464 -0.78 17.94 -14.34
CA GLU A 464 0.00 19.14 -14.03
C GLU A 464 0.83 18.94 -12.75
N SER A 465 0.18 18.48 -11.68
CA SER A 465 0.82 18.25 -10.38
C SER A 465 1.88 17.15 -10.43
N GLU A 466 1.57 16.02 -11.09
CA GLU A 466 2.51 14.92 -11.30
C GLU A 466 3.73 15.36 -12.12
N THR A 467 3.51 16.10 -13.21
CA THR A 467 4.59 16.60 -14.07
C THR A 467 5.48 17.59 -13.32
N ALA A 468 4.90 18.48 -12.51
CA ALA A 468 5.65 19.43 -11.71
C ALA A 468 6.57 18.72 -10.69
N ALA A 469 6.04 17.76 -9.95
CA ALA A 469 6.81 16.98 -8.96
C ALA A 469 7.93 16.16 -9.63
N LEU A 470 7.61 15.42 -10.70
CA LEU A 470 8.61 14.59 -11.40
C LEU A 470 9.73 15.43 -12.05
N ASN A 471 9.41 16.64 -12.53
CA ASN A 471 10.43 17.57 -13.02
C ASN A 471 11.36 18.07 -11.91
N ALA A 472 10.84 18.24 -10.69
CA ALA A 472 11.60 18.60 -9.50
C ALA A 472 12.38 17.44 -8.87
N GLY A 473 12.27 16.23 -9.43
CA GLY A 473 12.90 15.01 -8.88
C GLY A 473 12.15 14.40 -7.71
N ASP A 474 10.90 14.81 -7.48
CA ASP A 474 10.06 14.34 -6.38
C ASP A 474 9.06 13.28 -6.84
N ILE A 475 8.69 12.40 -5.92
CA ILE A 475 7.50 11.58 -6.05
C ILE A 475 6.27 12.48 -5.79
N PRO A 476 5.26 12.51 -6.69
CA PRO A 476 4.06 13.33 -6.52
C PRO A 476 3.36 13.07 -5.19
N TYR A 477 3.08 14.14 -4.46
CA TYR A 477 2.40 14.11 -3.17
C TYR A 477 1.05 14.80 -3.27
N PHE A 478 0.00 14.09 -2.87
CA PHE A 478 -1.36 14.60 -2.83
C PHE A 478 -1.95 14.40 -1.44
N PHE A 479 -2.77 15.35 -0.99
CA PHE A 479 -3.44 15.26 0.30
C PHE A 479 -4.81 15.94 0.28
N THR A 480 -5.64 15.60 1.25
CA THR A 480 -6.90 16.30 1.59
C THR A 480 -6.91 16.62 3.07
N HIS A 481 -7.82 17.50 3.51
CA HIS A 481 -8.12 17.69 4.93
C HIS A 481 -9.36 16.88 5.31
N GLY A 482 -9.46 16.46 6.57
CA GLY A 482 -10.48 15.53 7.07
C GLY A 482 -11.91 15.80 6.60
N SER A 483 -12.39 17.04 6.76
CA SER A 483 -13.74 17.47 6.35
C SER A 483 -13.83 18.01 4.92
N SER A 484 -12.72 18.07 4.19
CA SER A 484 -12.65 18.62 2.83
C SER A 484 -12.85 17.54 1.77
N THR A 485 -13.45 17.93 0.65
CA THR A 485 -13.53 17.16 -0.60
C THR A 485 -12.47 17.57 -1.62
N ALA A 486 -11.66 18.59 -1.31
CA ALA A 486 -10.62 19.09 -2.19
C ALA A 486 -9.36 18.21 -2.17
N LEU A 487 -8.72 18.02 -3.32
CA LEU A 487 -7.41 17.39 -3.41
C LEU A 487 -6.34 18.46 -3.62
N ALA A 488 -5.35 18.52 -2.73
CA ALA A 488 -4.24 19.46 -2.77
C ALA A 488 -2.92 18.79 -3.18
N SER A 489 -2.03 19.57 -3.79
CA SER A 489 -0.64 19.20 -4.06
C SER A 489 0.24 20.46 -3.97
N GLY A 490 1.20 20.47 -3.05
CA GLY A 490 1.96 21.68 -2.74
C GLY A 490 1.05 22.85 -2.37
N THR A 491 1.07 23.92 -3.16
CA THR A 491 0.23 25.13 -2.95
C THR A 491 -1.04 25.15 -3.81
N SER A 492 -1.22 24.18 -4.70
CA SER A 492 -2.41 24.06 -5.55
C SER A 492 -3.46 23.16 -4.91
N SER A 493 -4.73 23.43 -5.23
CA SER A 493 -5.85 22.62 -4.76
C SER A 493 -6.96 22.58 -5.79
N LEU A 494 -7.56 21.41 -5.98
CA LEU A 494 -8.75 21.21 -6.79
C LEU A 494 -9.95 20.92 -5.87
N PRO A 495 -10.93 21.84 -5.74
CA PRO A 495 -12.15 21.58 -4.99
C PRO A 495 -12.98 20.46 -5.60
N ASP A 496 -13.82 19.83 -4.78
CA ASP A 496 -14.78 18.79 -5.18
C ASP A 496 -14.15 17.63 -5.97
N PHE A 497 -12.89 17.29 -5.65
CA PHE A 497 -12.21 16.14 -6.24
C PHE A 497 -12.82 14.83 -5.74
N PHE A 498 -13.07 14.75 -4.43
CA PHE A 498 -13.77 13.64 -3.79
C PHE A 498 -15.26 13.95 -3.67
N LYS A 499 -16.10 12.91 -3.69
CA LYS A 499 -17.54 13.06 -3.41
C LYS A 499 -17.85 13.00 -1.93
N VAL A 500 -17.00 12.31 -1.16
CA VAL A 500 -17.15 12.16 0.29
C VAL A 500 -15.82 12.51 0.94
N SER A 501 -15.88 13.32 2.00
CA SER A 501 -14.71 13.72 2.77
C SER A 501 -14.06 12.51 3.46
N ALA A 502 -12.81 12.64 3.89
CA ALA A 502 -12.10 11.54 4.55
C ALA A 502 -12.75 11.14 5.88
N LEU A 503 -13.25 12.12 6.65
CA LEU A 503 -13.95 11.86 7.91
C LEU A 503 -15.33 11.25 7.71
N ASP A 504 -16.10 11.72 6.72
CA ASP A 504 -17.40 11.13 6.42
C ASP A 504 -17.25 9.69 5.92
N ASN A 505 -16.20 9.41 5.13
CA ASN A 505 -15.90 8.06 4.69
C ASN A 505 -15.51 7.15 5.87
N ALA A 506 -14.67 7.64 6.78
CA ALA A 506 -14.32 6.92 8.01
C ALA A 506 -15.54 6.63 8.89
N ALA A 507 -16.43 7.61 9.09
CA ALA A 507 -17.66 7.42 9.85
C ALA A 507 -18.59 6.39 9.18
N ARG A 508 -18.68 6.38 7.85
CA ARG A 508 -19.41 5.33 7.09
C ARG A 508 -18.80 3.95 7.32
N GLY A 509 -17.47 3.84 7.27
CA GLY A 509 -16.75 2.59 7.53
C GLY A 509 -16.99 2.06 8.95
N VAL A 510 -16.92 2.94 9.96
CA VAL A 510 -17.20 2.60 11.36
C VAL A 510 -18.61 2.05 11.54
N ARG A 511 -19.62 2.72 10.99
CA ARG A 511 -21.02 2.25 11.08
C ARG A 511 -21.23 0.93 10.33
N ALA A 512 -20.61 0.78 9.17
CA ALA A 512 -20.65 -0.46 8.40
C ALA A 512 -20.04 -1.61 9.21
N ALA A 513 -18.82 -1.45 9.72
CA ALA A 513 -18.14 -2.47 10.51
C ALA A 513 -18.90 -2.82 11.81
N ALA A 514 -19.41 -1.81 12.52
CA ALA A 514 -20.19 -1.99 13.75
C ALA A 514 -21.50 -2.75 13.52
N GLY A 515 -22.14 -2.53 12.36
CA GLY A 515 -23.39 -3.18 11.95
C GLY A 515 -23.22 -4.62 11.47
N GLN A 516 -22.00 -5.04 11.10
CA GLN A 516 -21.74 -6.41 10.68
C GLN A 516 -21.62 -7.37 11.87
N HIS A 517 -21.94 -8.64 11.61
CA HIS A 517 -21.73 -9.71 12.58
C HIS A 517 -20.24 -9.96 12.80
N GLU A 518 -19.84 -10.44 13.97
CA GLU A 518 -18.43 -10.73 14.29
C GLU A 518 -17.82 -11.76 13.30
N ARG A 519 -18.59 -12.80 12.96
CA ARG A 519 -18.18 -13.84 11.99
C ARG A 519 -17.82 -13.27 10.62
N TYR A 520 -18.45 -12.17 10.19
CA TYR A 520 -18.10 -11.51 8.93
C TYR A 520 -16.64 -11.05 8.96
N HIS A 521 -16.26 -10.36 10.02
CA HIS A 521 -14.89 -9.87 10.20
C HIS A 521 -13.90 -11.01 10.36
N GLN A 522 -14.25 -12.02 11.16
CA GLN A 522 -13.42 -13.20 11.36
C GLN A 522 -13.13 -13.91 10.03
N PHE A 523 -14.15 -14.13 9.20
CA PHE A 523 -14.01 -14.76 7.89
C PHE A 523 -13.03 -14.01 6.99
N LEU A 524 -13.10 -12.67 6.93
CA LEU A 524 -12.16 -11.90 6.11
C LEU A 524 -10.71 -12.02 6.58
N ILE A 525 -10.48 -12.09 7.90
CA ILE A 525 -9.14 -12.28 8.47
C ILE A 525 -8.64 -13.69 8.16
N GLU A 526 -9.51 -14.71 8.28
CA GLU A 526 -9.19 -16.09 7.91
C GLU A 526 -8.72 -16.17 6.45
N GLU A 527 -9.47 -15.56 5.52
CA GLU A 527 -9.13 -15.55 4.10
C GLU A 527 -7.79 -14.84 3.82
N CYS A 528 -7.51 -13.72 4.51
CA CYS A 528 -6.22 -13.05 4.36
C CYS A 528 -5.06 -13.93 4.86
N LEU A 529 -5.22 -14.59 6.02
CA LEU A 529 -4.14 -15.38 6.62
C LEU A 529 -3.99 -16.80 6.03
N GLY A 530 -5.00 -17.28 5.29
CA GLY A 530 -5.03 -18.65 4.76
C GLY A 530 -3.85 -18.99 3.86
N GLY A 531 -3.36 -18.04 3.06
CA GLY A 531 -2.23 -18.24 2.14
C GLY A 531 -0.86 -18.37 2.81
N ILE A 532 -0.72 -17.91 4.07
CA ILE A 532 0.56 -17.92 4.81
C ILE A 532 0.60 -18.95 5.95
N ALA A 533 -0.47 -19.74 6.09
CA ALA A 533 -0.57 -20.77 7.10
C ALA A 533 0.43 -21.92 6.86
N THR A 534 1.21 -22.29 7.88
CA THR A 534 2.12 -23.45 7.80
C THR A 534 1.38 -24.79 7.88
N ASP A 535 0.30 -24.83 8.68
CA ASP A 535 -0.64 -25.95 8.79
C ASP A 535 -2.08 -25.45 8.58
N PRO A 536 -2.73 -25.83 7.46
CA PRO A 536 -4.13 -25.49 7.22
C PRO A 536 -5.09 -25.95 8.33
N GLN A 537 -4.73 -26.99 9.10
CA GLN A 537 -5.55 -27.48 10.22
C GLN A 537 -5.61 -26.48 11.38
N GLY A 538 -4.56 -25.71 11.62
CA GLY A 538 -4.50 -24.73 12.71
C GLY A 538 -5.51 -23.60 12.55
N LEU A 539 -5.51 -22.94 11.38
CA LEU A 539 -6.47 -21.89 11.05
C LEU A 539 -7.89 -22.45 10.87
N SER A 540 -8.06 -23.58 10.17
CA SER A 540 -9.39 -24.16 9.92
C SER A 540 -10.09 -24.68 11.17
N ALA A 541 -9.35 -25.13 12.20
CA ALA A 541 -9.92 -25.52 13.50
C ALA A 541 -10.59 -24.34 14.22
N HIS A 542 -10.16 -23.11 13.92
CA HIS A 542 -10.73 -21.88 14.46
C HIS A 542 -11.64 -21.15 13.46
N GLY A 543 -11.80 -21.70 12.26
CA GLY A 543 -12.55 -21.10 11.16
C GLY A 543 -14.04 -20.91 11.45
N VAL A 544 -14.68 -19.92 10.82
CA VAL A 544 -16.13 -19.67 11.01
C VAL A 544 -17.01 -20.87 10.66
N PHE A 545 -16.55 -21.71 9.72
CA PHE A 545 -17.20 -22.97 9.36
C PHE A 545 -16.65 -24.16 10.16
N GLY A 546 -15.35 -24.23 10.42
CA GLY A 546 -14.70 -25.40 11.04
C GLY A 546 -14.86 -25.52 12.56
N GLY A 547 -15.03 -24.40 13.27
CA GLY A 547 -15.12 -24.35 14.74
C GLY A 547 -16.43 -24.93 15.31
N ASP A 548 -17.06 -24.20 16.24
CA ASP A 548 -18.28 -24.65 16.93
C ASP A 548 -19.42 -25.09 15.99
N THR A 549 -19.52 -24.47 14.81
CA THR A 549 -20.60 -24.73 13.84
C THR A 549 -20.62 -26.19 13.39
N LEU A 550 -19.52 -26.70 12.83
CA LEU A 550 -19.45 -28.07 12.33
C LEU A 550 -19.08 -29.06 13.44
N ALA A 551 -18.28 -28.66 14.43
CA ALA A 551 -17.90 -29.53 15.54
C ALA A 551 -19.10 -29.93 16.42
N GLN A 552 -20.12 -29.08 16.53
CA GLN A 552 -21.32 -29.35 17.34
C GLN A 552 -22.49 -29.90 16.50
N ALA A 553 -22.33 -30.05 15.18
CA ALA A 553 -23.40 -30.54 14.31
C ALA A 553 -23.67 -32.03 14.53
N VAL A 554 -24.95 -32.41 14.60
CA VAL A 554 -25.39 -33.81 14.60
C VAL A 554 -25.72 -34.27 13.18
N PRO A 555 -25.77 -35.59 12.91
CA PRO A 555 -26.12 -36.08 11.57
C PRO A 555 -27.43 -35.46 11.05
N GLY A 556 -27.34 -34.83 9.87
CA GLY A 556 -28.46 -34.16 9.22
C GLY A 556 -28.69 -32.69 9.59
N THR A 557 -27.93 -32.09 10.53
CA THR A 557 -28.10 -30.68 10.91
C THR A 557 -27.00 -29.74 10.43
N TRP A 558 -25.88 -30.27 9.94
CA TRP A 558 -24.72 -29.48 9.51
C TRP A 558 -25.08 -28.41 8.47
N GLY A 559 -25.99 -28.72 7.53
CA GLY A 559 -26.44 -27.76 6.52
C GLY A 559 -27.14 -26.52 7.09
N PHE A 560 -27.86 -26.67 8.21
CA PHE A 560 -28.45 -25.53 8.92
C PHE A 560 -27.40 -24.74 9.70
N GLY A 561 -26.37 -25.40 10.24
CA GLY A 561 -25.22 -24.71 10.84
C GLY A 561 -24.51 -23.82 9.82
N ILE A 562 -24.26 -24.34 8.62
CA ILE A 562 -23.69 -23.58 7.50
C ILE A 562 -24.61 -22.41 7.11
N ALA A 563 -25.92 -22.64 7.00
CA ALA A 563 -26.89 -21.58 6.68
C ALA A 563 -26.91 -20.44 7.72
N GLU A 564 -26.70 -20.76 9.00
CA GLU A 564 -26.58 -19.74 10.05
C GLU A 564 -25.30 -18.93 9.91
N VAL A 565 -24.15 -19.57 9.64
CA VAL A 565 -22.90 -18.84 9.35
C VAL A 565 -23.09 -17.96 8.12
N LEU A 566 -23.63 -18.48 7.02
CA LEU A 566 -23.90 -17.70 5.81
C LEU A 566 -24.83 -16.51 6.08
N ARG A 567 -25.85 -16.66 6.94
CA ARG A 567 -26.67 -15.51 7.37
C ARG A 567 -25.81 -14.45 8.06
N ASP A 568 -24.94 -14.85 8.97
CA ASP A 568 -24.10 -13.95 9.73
C ASP A 568 -23.03 -13.25 8.83
N LEU A 569 -22.62 -13.88 7.73
CA LEU A 569 -21.69 -13.31 6.74
C LEU A 569 -22.36 -12.43 5.67
N ALA A 570 -23.70 -12.39 5.62
CA ALA A 570 -24.42 -11.77 4.51
C ALA A 570 -24.32 -10.24 4.54
N VAL A 571 -24.00 -9.64 3.39
CA VAL A 571 -24.14 -8.22 3.11
C VAL A 571 -25.48 -7.99 2.43
N THR A 572 -26.27 -7.04 2.94
CA THR A 572 -27.63 -6.79 2.41
C THR A 572 -27.75 -5.41 1.78
N ALA A 573 -28.65 -5.31 0.80
CA ALA A 573 -28.99 -4.09 0.10
C ALA A 573 -30.51 -4.03 -0.16
N GLU A 574 -31.06 -2.83 -0.21
CA GLU A 574 -32.46 -2.64 -0.63
C GLU A 574 -32.53 -2.65 -2.17
N GLY A 575 -33.31 -3.60 -2.73
CA GLY A 575 -33.52 -3.75 -4.15
C GLY A 575 -34.96 -3.40 -4.59
N PRO A 576 -35.24 -3.37 -5.91
CA PRO A 576 -36.56 -3.04 -6.44
C PRO A 576 -37.68 -3.99 -5.99
N GLU A 577 -37.35 -5.25 -5.73
CA GLU A 577 -38.28 -6.31 -5.35
C GLU A 577 -38.16 -6.72 -3.88
N GLY A 578 -37.39 -5.97 -3.08
CA GLY A 578 -37.11 -6.23 -1.67
C GLY A 578 -35.62 -6.38 -1.37
N VAL A 579 -35.32 -6.87 -0.16
CA VAL A 579 -33.95 -7.04 0.32
C VAL A 579 -33.19 -8.04 -0.55
N GLN A 580 -31.98 -7.67 -0.94
CA GLN A 580 -31.02 -8.50 -1.67
C GLN A 580 -29.86 -8.86 -0.73
N ALA A 581 -29.30 -10.06 -0.87
CA ALA A 581 -28.16 -10.51 -0.08
C ALA A 581 -27.00 -10.99 -0.98
N GLY A 582 -25.79 -10.64 -0.59
CA GLY A 582 -24.52 -11.02 -1.22
C GLY A 582 -23.46 -11.33 -0.19
N TRP A 583 -22.33 -11.87 -0.64
CA TRP A 583 -21.21 -12.24 0.21
C TRP A 583 -19.89 -11.75 -0.39
N LEU A 584 -18.95 -11.40 0.48
CA LEU A 584 -17.54 -11.34 0.10
C LEU A 584 -16.97 -12.75 0.16
N GLY A 585 -16.22 -13.14 -0.87
CA GLY A 585 -15.67 -14.49 -0.97
C GLY A 585 -14.22 -14.48 -1.44
N SER A 586 -13.66 -15.66 -1.55
CA SER A 586 -12.30 -15.97 -1.96
C SER A 586 -12.35 -17.26 -2.76
N ILE A 587 -11.49 -17.40 -3.76
CA ILE A 587 -11.38 -18.64 -4.54
C ILE A 587 -10.13 -19.47 -4.15
N GLY A 588 -9.48 -19.09 -3.05
CA GLY A 588 -8.28 -19.72 -2.51
C GLY A 588 -6.98 -19.32 -3.20
N PRO A 589 -5.83 -19.71 -2.62
CA PRO A 589 -4.51 -19.38 -3.15
C PRO A 589 -4.24 -20.05 -4.51
N ASP A 590 -3.24 -19.55 -5.25
CA ASP A 590 -2.73 -20.10 -6.51
C ASP A 590 -3.72 -20.10 -7.70
N ARG A 591 -4.79 -19.30 -7.63
CA ARG A 591 -5.79 -19.18 -8.71
C ARG A 591 -5.63 -17.93 -9.58
N ASN A 592 -4.55 -17.16 -9.39
CA ASN A 592 -4.33 -15.87 -10.05
C ASN A 592 -5.55 -14.95 -9.89
N ALA A 593 -6.07 -14.86 -8.66
CA ALA A 593 -7.20 -14.00 -8.29
C ALA A 593 -6.91 -13.25 -6.99
N SER A 594 -7.62 -12.15 -6.76
CA SER A 594 -7.49 -11.41 -5.51
C SER A 594 -7.95 -12.24 -4.32
N THR A 595 -7.30 -12.08 -3.16
CA THR A 595 -7.66 -12.83 -1.93
C THR A 595 -9.11 -12.62 -1.52
N ILE A 596 -9.63 -11.39 -1.63
CA ILE A 596 -11.05 -11.09 -1.38
C ILE A 596 -11.67 -10.56 -2.67
N THR A 597 -12.86 -11.08 -3.00
CA THR A 597 -13.60 -10.73 -4.21
C THR A 597 -15.05 -10.32 -3.86
N PRO A 598 -15.52 -9.16 -4.37
CA PRO A 598 -16.85 -8.64 -4.05
C PRO A 598 -17.90 -9.17 -5.03
N GLY A 599 -18.50 -10.33 -4.72
CA GLY A 599 -19.61 -10.88 -5.50
C GLY A 599 -19.27 -11.26 -6.95
N ASN A 600 -17.98 -11.41 -7.28
CA ASN A 600 -17.48 -11.48 -8.67
C ASN A 600 -17.57 -12.86 -9.36
N TYR A 601 -18.18 -13.85 -8.72
CA TYR A 601 -18.36 -15.14 -9.36
C TYR A 601 -19.78 -15.62 -9.04
N ILE A 602 -20.67 -15.54 -10.04
CA ILE A 602 -22.06 -16.01 -9.91
C ILE A 602 -22.18 -17.51 -10.24
N ALA A 603 -21.05 -18.21 -10.22
CA ALA A 603 -20.98 -19.63 -10.52
C ALA A 603 -21.50 -20.48 -9.37
N PHE A 604 -21.68 -21.78 -9.64
CA PHE A 604 -22.11 -22.75 -8.64
C PHE A 604 -21.13 -22.88 -7.46
N HIS A 605 -19.83 -22.65 -7.67
CA HIS A 605 -18.83 -22.75 -6.61
C HIS A 605 -18.88 -21.58 -5.61
N ASP A 606 -19.61 -20.50 -5.92
CA ASP A 606 -19.68 -19.27 -5.12
C ASP A 606 -21.13 -18.87 -4.80
N MET A 607 -21.54 -17.68 -5.25
CA MET A 607 -22.85 -17.08 -5.01
C MET A 607 -24.01 -17.99 -5.46
N GLY A 608 -23.84 -18.74 -6.55
CA GLY A 608 -24.85 -19.68 -7.04
C GLY A 608 -25.06 -20.86 -6.08
N GLY A 609 -23.97 -21.41 -5.53
CA GLY A 609 -24.01 -22.47 -4.53
C GLY A 609 -24.63 -22.00 -3.22
N ILE A 610 -24.24 -20.82 -2.74
CA ILE A 610 -24.81 -20.20 -1.54
C ILE A 610 -26.32 -19.98 -1.70
N SER A 611 -26.75 -19.38 -2.81
CA SER A 611 -28.17 -19.12 -3.09
C SER A 611 -28.99 -20.41 -3.13
N ARG A 612 -28.47 -21.47 -3.79
CA ARG A 612 -29.13 -22.79 -3.83
C ARG A 612 -29.24 -23.42 -2.44
N LEU A 613 -28.17 -23.36 -1.63
CA LEU A 613 -28.19 -23.85 -0.25
C LEU A 613 -29.23 -23.10 0.57
N MET A 614 -29.27 -21.78 0.49
CA MET A 614 -30.21 -20.97 1.25
C MET A 614 -31.66 -21.22 0.84
N ARG A 615 -31.93 -21.38 -0.47
CA ARG A 615 -33.26 -21.76 -0.99
C ARG A 615 -33.70 -23.12 -0.46
N ARG A 616 -32.78 -24.09 -0.41
CA ARG A 616 -33.06 -25.42 0.17
C ARG A 616 -33.30 -25.34 1.68
N ALA A 617 -32.51 -24.56 2.40
CA ALA A 617 -32.69 -24.34 3.83
C ALA A 617 -34.06 -23.70 4.13
N ALA A 618 -34.47 -22.69 3.35
CA ALA A 618 -35.78 -22.05 3.45
C ALA A 618 -36.95 -23.02 3.22
N ALA A 619 -36.84 -23.89 2.22
CA ALA A 619 -37.86 -24.90 1.93
C ALA A 619 -38.01 -25.96 3.03
N LEU A 620 -36.93 -26.23 3.77
CA LEU A 620 -36.92 -27.21 4.86
C LEU A 620 -37.22 -26.58 6.23
N ASN A 621 -36.95 -25.28 6.41
CA ASN A 621 -37.15 -24.56 7.65
C ASN A 621 -37.52 -23.08 7.38
N PRO A 622 -38.74 -22.64 7.73
CA PRO A 622 -39.22 -21.28 7.48
C PRO A 622 -38.38 -20.15 8.10
N ARG A 623 -37.53 -20.45 9.11
CA ARG A 623 -36.58 -19.49 9.70
C ARG A 623 -35.66 -18.84 8.66
N TYR A 624 -35.35 -19.55 7.57
CA TYR A 624 -34.46 -19.06 6.51
C TYR A 624 -35.22 -18.49 5.31
N ALA A 625 -36.54 -18.34 5.39
CA ALA A 625 -37.36 -17.88 4.26
C ALA A 625 -36.88 -16.50 3.73
N ASP A 626 -36.73 -15.52 4.62
CA ASP A 626 -36.34 -14.15 4.26
C ASP A 626 -34.94 -14.12 3.63
N LEU A 627 -33.97 -14.80 4.24
CA LEU A 627 -32.61 -14.87 3.69
C LEU A 627 -32.55 -15.66 2.38
N GLY A 628 -33.34 -16.74 2.24
CA GLY A 628 -33.42 -17.51 1.00
C GLY A 628 -33.98 -16.66 -0.15
N GLN A 629 -34.99 -15.83 0.12
CA GLN A 629 -35.50 -14.86 -0.86
C GLN A 629 -34.46 -13.79 -1.20
N ALA A 630 -33.81 -13.21 -0.18
CA ALA A 630 -32.78 -12.20 -0.39
C ALA A 630 -31.57 -12.72 -1.16
N ALA A 631 -31.16 -13.98 -0.91
CA ALA A 631 -30.08 -14.64 -1.63
C ALA A 631 -30.43 -14.88 -3.11
N ASP A 632 -31.68 -15.24 -3.43
CA ASP A 632 -32.12 -15.39 -4.83
C ASP A 632 -32.18 -14.04 -5.55
N ALA A 633 -32.70 -13.01 -4.88
CA ALA A 633 -32.79 -11.66 -5.42
C ALA A 633 -31.40 -11.02 -5.63
N GLY A 634 -30.49 -11.20 -4.66
CA GLY A 634 -29.11 -10.73 -4.76
C GLY A 634 -28.31 -11.45 -5.84
N PHE A 635 -28.51 -12.77 -5.97
CA PHE A 635 -27.95 -13.54 -7.08
C PHE A 635 -28.41 -12.99 -8.44
N ALA A 636 -29.72 -12.74 -8.61
CA ALA A 636 -30.25 -12.17 -9.84
C ALA A 636 -29.66 -10.78 -10.16
N ALA A 637 -29.49 -9.92 -9.14
CA ALA A 637 -28.88 -8.60 -9.31
C ALA A 637 -27.41 -8.69 -9.75
N LEU A 638 -26.62 -9.58 -9.13
CA LEU A 638 -25.22 -9.81 -9.49
C LEU A 638 -25.09 -10.41 -10.88
N SER A 639 -25.95 -11.37 -11.25
CA SER A 639 -25.95 -11.96 -12.59
C SER A 639 -26.22 -10.93 -13.68
N ALA A 640 -27.12 -9.98 -13.43
CA ALA A 640 -27.40 -8.91 -14.38
C ALA A 640 -26.24 -7.92 -14.54
N ASP A 641 -25.53 -7.61 -13.45
CA ASP A 641 -24.37 -6.69 -13.45
C ASP A 641 -23.16 -7.33 -14.17
N TYR A 642 -22.95 -8.63 -13.98
CA TYR A 642 -21.81 -9.37 -14.53
C TYR A 642 -22.11 -10.15 -15.82
N ASP A 643 -23.27 -9.94 -16.45
CA ASP A 643 -23.69 -10.67 -17.66
C ASP A 643 -22.64 -10.59 -18.78
N GLU A 644 -22.10 -9.40 -19.04
CA GLU A 644 -21.07 -9.21 -20.07
C GLU A 644 -19.75 -9.95 -19.74
N LEU A 645 -19.42 -10.09 -18.45
CA LEU A 645 -18.23 -10.84 -18.01
C LEU A 645 -18.45 -12.34 -18.18
N LEU A 646 -19.62 -12.86 -17.79
CA LEU A 646 -19.98 -14.27 -17.99
C LEU A 646 -19.97 -14.64 -19.46
N ASN A 647 -20.48 -13.75 -20.31
CA ASN A 647 -20.45 -13.85 -21.77
C ASN A 647 -19.05 -13.84 -22.38
N LYS A 648 -17.99 -13.67 -21.59
CA LYS A 648 -16.58 -13.77 -22.03
C LYS A 648 -15.84 -14.95 -21.40
N MET A 649 -16.40 -15.58 -20.38
CA MET A 649 -15.79 -16.71 -19.68
C MET A 649 -16.04 -18.02 -20.44
N PRO A 650 -15.09 -18.96 -20.45
CA PRO A 650 -15.31 -20.31 -20.99
C PRO A 650 -16.53 -20.99 -20.34
N GLU A 651 -17.31 -21.73 -21.13
CA GLU A 651 -18.53 -22.37 -20.64
C GLU A 651 -18.24 -23.65 -19.86
N SER A 652 -18.70 -23.72 -18.62
CA SER A 652 -18.61 -24.93 -17.79
C SER A 652 -19.69 -24.95 -16.71
N VAL A 653 -19.74 -26.02 -15.90
CA VAL A 653 -20.63 -26.03 -14.72
C VAL A 653 -20.18 -25.05 -13.62
N PHE A 654 -18.93 -24.57 -13.68
CA PHE A 654 -18.33 -23.65 -12.72
C PHE A 654 -18.03 -22.26 -13.29
N SER A 655 -18.25 -21.99 -14.57
CA SER A 655 -17.95 -20.71 -15.22
C SER A 655 -18.87 -20.45 -16.41
N GLY A 656 -18.90 -19.21 -16.89
CA GLY A 656 -19.75 -18.83 -18.02
C GLY A 656 -21.24 -18.89 -17.70
N MET A 657 -22.06 -18.71 -18.73
CA MET A 657 -23.52 -18.75 -18.60
C MET A 657 -24.00 -20.13 -18.13
N ALA A 658 -23.37 -21.21 -18.58
CA ALA A 658 -23.75 -22.60 -18.27
C ALA A 658 -23.80 -22.90 -16.75
N SER A 659 -23.01 -22.20 -15.93
CA SER A 659 -23.04 -22.31 -14.48
C SER A 659 -24.41 -21.96 -13.85
N MET A 660 -25.26 -21.21 -14.58
CA MET A 660 -26.62 -20.86 -14.18
C MET A 660 -27.57 -22.06 -14.17
N LEU A 661 -27.30 -23.10 -14.97
CA LEU A 661 -28.11 -24.33 -15.00
C LEU A 661 -28.19 -25.00 -13.62
N LEU A 662 -27.09 -24.97 -12.85
CA LEU A 662 -27.04 -25.53 -11.49
C LEU A 662 -27.51 -24.55 -10.42
N SER A 663 -27.31 -23.26 -10.64
CA SER A 663 -27.54 -22.22 -9.64
C SER A 663 -29.01 -21.76 -9.62
N ARG A 664 -29.64 -21.67 -10.79
CA ARG A 664 -31.04 -21.24 -10.96
C ARG A 664 -31.76 -22.02 -12.08
N PRO A 665 -31.92 -23.34 -11.95
CA PRO A 665 -32.56 -24.18 -12.99
C PRO A 665 -33.98 -23.74 -13.36
N HIS A 666 -34.70 -23.06 -12.46
CA HIS A 666 -36.07 -22.58 -12.70
C HIS A 666 -36.13 -21.23 -13.46
N GLY A 667 -35.00 -20.53 -13.58
CA GLY A 667 -34.88 -19.26 -14.30
C GLY A 667 -34.33 -19.42 -15.71
N VAL A 668 -34.11 -20.65 -16.16
CA VAL A 668 -33.62 -21.01 -17.50
C VAL A 668 -34.81 -21.46 -18.34
N ASP A 669 -35.01 -20.84 -19.49
CA ASP A 669 -36.03 -21.21 -20.48
C ASP A 669 -35.41 -21.68 -21.81
N ASP A 670 -36.25 -22.15 -22.73
CA ASP A 670 -35.81 -22.65 -24.04
C ASP A 670 -35.07 -21.58 -24.86
N GLY A 671 -35.42 -20.30 -24.68
CA GLY A 671 -34.78 -19.17 -25.36
C GLY A 671 -33.35 -18.95 -24.86
N TRP A 672 -33.19 -18.85 -23.55
CA TRP A 672 -31.88 -18.74 -22.89
C TRP A 672 -30.98 -19.94 -23.21
N THR A 673 -31.57 -21.15 -23.23
CA THR A 673 -30.84 -22.38 -23.56
C THR A 673 -30.37 -22.37 -25.02
N GLY A 674 -31.19 -21.85 -25.93
CA GLY A 674 -30.80 -21.64 -27.33
C GLY A 674 -29.66 -20.64 -27.49
N GLU A 675 -29.64 -19.55 -26.70
CA GLU A 675 -28.54 -18.59 -26.68
C GLU A 675 -27.23 -19.22 -26.19
N LEU A 676 -27.28 -20.00 -25.10
CA LEU A 676 -26.12 -20.73 -24.59
C LEU A 676 -25.53 -21.69 -25.63
N ILE A 677 -26.39 -22.48 -26.30
CA ILE A 677 -25.96 -23.41 -27.35
C ILE A 677 -25.31 -22.63 -28.51
N GLY A 678 -25.95 -21.54 -28.95
CA GLY A 678 -25.39 -20.67 -29.99
C GLY A 678 -24.02 -20.09 -29.62
N LEU A 679 -23.83 -19.70 -28.35
CA LEU A 679 -22.55 -19.24 -27.80
C LEU A 679 -21.48 -20.34 -27.82
N MET A 680 -21.81 -21.55 -27.36
CA MET A 680 -20.91 -22.70 -27.38
C MET A 680 -20.51 -23.09 -28.82
N GLU A 681 -21.46 -23.07 -29.75
CA GLU A 681 -21.22 -23.32 -31.18
C GLU A 681 -20.35 -22.22 -31.83
N GLN A 682 -20.62 -20.96 -31.53
CA GLN A 682 -19.89 -19.81 -32.08
C GLN A 682 -18.43 -19.79 -31.61
N ARG A 683 -18.19 -20.14 -30.35
CA ARG A 683 -16.84 -20.09 -29.77
C ARG A 683 -15.97 -21.26 -30.16
N GLY A 684 -16.55 -22.37 -30.67
CA GLY A 684 -15.80 -23.51 -31.20
C GLY A 684 -14.71 -23.98 -30.25
N GLU A 685 -15.03 -24.09 -28.95
CA GLU A 685 -14.03 -24.14 -27.90
C GLU A 685 -13.21 -25.44 -27.95
N GLU A 686 -11.88 -25.34 -28.19
CA GLU A 686 -10.88 -26.41 -27.97
C GLU A 686 -10.67 -26.64 -26.46
N LEU A 687 -11.75 -26.83 -25.69
CA LEU A 687 -11.67 -27.10 -24.26
C LEU A 687 -11.42 -28.59 -24.01
N GLU A 688 -10.75 -28.91 -22.90
CA GLU A 688 -10.74 -30.27 -22.38
C GLU A 688 -12.19 -30.75 -22.24
N ALA A 689 -12.53 -31.89 -22.84
CA ALA A 689 -13.87 -32.47 -22.81
C ALA A 689 -14.15 -33.13 -21.44
N ASP A 690 -13.94 -32.39 -20.36
CA ASP A 690 -14.23 -32.82 -18.99
C ASP A 690 -15.55 -32.21 -18.50
N VAL A 691 -16.04 -32.74 -17.37
CA VAL A 691 -17.31 -32.35 -16.75
C VAL A 691 -17.20 -31.02 -15.97
N SER A 692 -16.01 -30.63 -15.57
CA SER A 692 -15.77 -29.55 -14.60
C SER A 692 -15.47 -28.22 -15.29
N ASN A 693 -14.47 -28.22 -16.16
CA ASN A 693 -13.94 -27.07 -16.89
C ASN A 693 -14.35 -27.07 -18.37
N GLY A 694 -14.89 -28.19 -18.86
CA GLY A 694 -15.36 -28.36 -20.23
C GLY A 694 -16.88 -28.31 -20.41
N PRO A 695 -17.33 -28.32 -21.67
CA PRO A 695 -18.75 -28.25 -22.02
C PRO A 695 -19.51 -29.54 -21.68
N ALA A 696 -18.83 -30.65 -21.38
CA ALA A 696 -19.46 -31.95 -21.18
C ALA A 696 -20.41 -31.96 -19.97
N GLY A 697 -20.07 -31.25 -18.90
CA GLY A 697 -20.93 -31.12 -17.72
C GLY A 697 -22.19 -30.30 -18.02
N ALA A 698 -22.06 -29.22 -18.76
CA ALA A 698 -23.18 -28.38 -19.18
C ALA A 698 -24.15 -29.15 -20.08
N LEU A 699 -23.63 -29.89 -21.06
CA LEU A 699 -24.41 -30.73 -21.97
C LEU A 699 -25.14 -31.87 -21.23
N SER A 700 -24.50 -32.46 -20.21
CA SER A 700 -25.11 -33.53 -19.41
C SER A 700 -26.29 -33.05 -18.55
N LEU A 701 -26.33 -31.75 -18.21
CA LEU A 701 -27.43 -31.16 -17.45
C LEU A 701 -28.63 -30.80 -18.33
N GLN A 702 -28.44 -30.65 -19.65
CA GLN A 702 -29.54 -30.37 -20.58
C GLN A 702 -30.52 -31.54 -20.70
N ASP A 703 -30.02 -32.79 -20.66
CA ASP A 703 -30.87 -34.00 -20.76
C ASP A 703 -31.83 -34.17 -19.56
N ASP A 704 -31.57 -33.51 -18.43
CA ASP A 704 -32.40 -33.56 -17.21
C ASP A 704 -33.42 -32.41 -17.09
N VAL A 705 -33.43 -31.45 -18.03
CA VAL A 705 -34.32 -30.27 -18.04
C VAL A 705 -35.56 -30.49 -18.93
N GLU A 706 -35.83 -31.73 -19.38
CA GLU A 706 -37.14 -32.05 -19.98
C GLU A 706 -38.29 -31.76 -18.99
N PRO A 707 -39.40 -31.14 -19.44
CA PRO A 707 -40.50 -30.79 -18.57
C PRO A 707 -41.12 -32.06 -18.00
N ARG A 708 -40.95 -32.28 -16.69
CA ARG A 708 -41.84 -33.17 -15.92
C ARG A 708 -43.20 -32.50 -15.80
N GLY A 709 -43.96 -32.53 -16.90
CA GLY A 709 -45.40 -32.29 -16.90
C GLY A 709 -46.14 -33.39 -16.11
N PRO A 710 -47.39 -33.13 -15.70
CA PRO A 710 -48.18 -34.02 -14.85
C PRO A 710 -48.45 -35.40 -15.44
#